data_AF-V5WL32-F1
#
_entry.id   AF-V5WL32-F1
#
_cell.length_a   1.000
_cell.length_b   1.000
_cell.length_c   1.000
_cell.angle_alpha   90.00
_cell.angle_beta   90.00
_cell.angle_gamma   90.00
#
_symmetry.space_group_name_H-M   'P 1'
#
loop_
_entity.id
_entity.type
_entity.pdbx_description
1 polymer ?
#
loop_
_entity_poly.entity_id
_entity_poly.type
_entity_poly.pdbx_seq_one_letter_code
_entity_poly.pdbx_strand_id
1 'polypeptide(L)'
;MKFKDLSFYYRKFKFGEDNFHNLMRFRIRRILLVSTFYDAYIFEHDSLLSDQLVGEYHQLNLTSIPRMISVPGADDALRLLEKENFDIVITTMRSGETSCFELAERIRELYPNMPVVLLLTNKTEIPLIKDLITRPAPAPGSIVSSSGEEWKTWSGVFDEIFLWTGGPRVFLSIIKSVEDYYNVRNDIRQGLVRVLLFVDDSIEYSSIFLPMLYTELMEQIQALIAHEQNNHKKYLRMRTRPKILIARTYEEAMSIYRTFKKSMLGVISDVEFPVHGTTDEEAGFNLADEIRREDQYMPVLLQSMKGQWKTEAHRRDIPFICKKDPGIREELRHFLRFNLGFGDFIFRTEEETEIQRASNLKDFSRIIRDIPDESILYHARRNHFSTWLMAHGEFETGRKMRGKHASAFTSVEDIRSFLINSFISIRKNQNLGNIVDFSEEILDEPDVVVRIGKGSLGGKGRGLAFMNALLSTMDLASMYSNMEITVPRTLIIATDVFDDFLDLNGLSRTRLSGRSDEEIRMIFSTSRLPGEIEVQMETFLKHSVRPLAVRSSSLLEDSQAQPFSGVYETYMIPNASKSLSPRLDQLTLAIKLVYASVFLRQAVQYIENLHFNAEEEKMAIIIQEVAGERHGDYYYPQISGVGQSWNYYPVGPMKTDDKLCSLALGMGHEVAGGNRSFRFCPDWPAVPYHPLEDAVKYSQTKFYALKMDCDRETIMEGETRSLVKLSLRDAVKHRTLKHIAAVFDSTNNSLTDDLSHPGPKVVNFRGIIEYAAIPLAELLKDLMELLKKALGGHVEIEFAVVLPPGNRLGGDDASIPRPSRPAEQNLPESVQESFGAGPPRNIPRFYLLQVRPLNVQAGDGLPSDVPADRNRIVFYSNESLGNGRLPGIHDILVVDPSMWDQLKTEEIRGEISAFNEQMKAEDREYILIGPGRWGSRDKYLGVPVQWPEISKARILVELAVENYDIDPSQGSHFLHNLIAMNVGYAHISLKGPGFFRLDTLQNTPGVREMKSLLPEKSGYLRHFRSDNELGAALAGRSSESMVYLPHSGDS
;
A
#
# COMPACT_ATOMS: atom_id res chain seq x y z
N MET A 1 15.56 -10.33 -9.52
CA MET A 1 15.09 -8.93 -9.64
C MET A 1 16.14 -7.93 -9.17
N LYS A 2 16.44 -6.86 -9.94
CA LYS A 2 17.50 -5.87 -9.62
C LYS A 2 16.92 -4.72 -8.78
N PHE A 3 17.74 -4.04 -7.96
CA PHE A 3 17.32 -2.89 -7.12
C PHE A 3 16.69 -1.72 -7.94
N LYS A 4 17.08 -1.59 -9.22
CA LYS A 4 16.46 -0.65 -10.16
C LYS A 4 14.97 -0.94 -10.40
N ASP A 5 14.56 -2.20 -10.37
CA ASP A 5 13.16 -2.61 -10.52
C ASP A 5 12.36 -2.22 -9.27
N LEU A 6 12.90 -2.44 -8.07
CA LEU A 6 12.30 -1.97 -6.81
C LEU A 6 12.18 -0.44 -6.76
N SER A 7 13.16 0.29 -7.28
CA SER A 7 13.08 1.76 -7.40
C SER A 7 11.98 2.20 -8.38
N PHE A 8 11.74 1.44 -9.45
CA PHE A 8 10.61 1.64 -10.36
C PHE A 8 9.26 1.39 -9.66
N TYR A 9 9.13 0.33 -8.85
CA TYR A 9 7.90 0.06 -8.09
C TYR A 9 7.68 1.01 -6.91
N TYR A 10 8.74 1.43 -6.22
CA TYR A 10 8.69 2.47 -5.19
C TYR A 10 8.23 3.80 -5.79
N ARG A 11 8.73 4.16 -6.97
CA ARG A 11 8.21 5.29 -7.74
C ARG A 11 6.76 5.03 -8.16
N LYS A 12 6.39 3.82 -8.61
CA LYS A 12 5.02 3.45 -9.02
C LYS A 12 4.01 3.58 -7.87
N PHE A 13 4.42 3.23 -6.65
CA PHE A 13 3.65 3.43 -5.42
C PHE A 13 3.44 4.92 -5.11
N LYS A 14 4.42 5.77 -5.43
CA LYS A 14 4.32 7.24 -5.38
C LYS A 14 3.81 7.91 -6.67
N PHE A 15 3.52 7.16 -7.75
CA PHE A 15 3.44 7.70 -9.13
C PHE A 15 2.23 8.61 -9.36
N GLY A 16 1.23 8.54 -8.48
CA GLY A 16 0.17 9.55 -8.43
C GLY A 16 0.68 10.87 -7.83
N GLU A 17 1.38 10.83 -6.70
CA GLU A 17 1.73 12.02 -5.91
C GLU A 17 2.97 12.76 -6.43
N ASP A 18 4.03 12.03 -6.83
CA ASP A 18 5.31 12.62 -7.27
C ASP A 18 5.19 13.48 -8.55
N ASN A 19 4.26 13.14 -9.46
CA ASN A 19 4.03 13.94 -10.66
C ASN A 19 3.38 15.29 -10.33
N PHE A 20 2.41 15.33 -9.41
CA PHE A 20 1.80 16.59 -8.97
C PHE A 20 2.76 17.45 -8.15
N HIS A 21 3.71 16.84 -7.43
CA HIS A 21 4.79 17.57 -6.76
C HIS A 21 5.66 18.36 -7.75
N ASN A 22 5.80 17.86 -8.98
CA ASN A 22 6.58 18.49 -10.05
C ASN A 22 5.81 19.55 -10.87
N LEU A 23 4.52 19.77 -10.59
CA LEU A 23 3.72 20.84 -11.20
C LEU A 23 3.83 22.15 -10.41
N MET A 24 3.65 23.29 -11.09
CA MET A 24 3.72 24.63 -10.49
C MET A 24 5.04 24.86 -9.71
N ARG A 25 6.17 24.58 -10.35
CA ARG A 25 7.53 24.74 -9.78
C ARG A 25 7.89 26.21 -9.59
N PHE A 26 7.57 27.05 -10.57
CA PHE A 26 7.70 28.49 -10.44
C PHE A 26 6.48 29.02 -9.68
N ARG A 27 6.72 29.74 -8.58
CA ARG A 27 5.67 30.39 -7.79
C ARG A 27 6.14 31.75 -7.34
N ILE A 28 5.24 32.72 -7.45
CA ILE A 28 5.50 34.07 -6.98
C ILE A 28 5.26 34.10 -5.48
N ARG A 29 6.31 34.41 -4.72
CA ARG A 29 6.31 34.54 -3.26
C ARG A 29 6.60 35.97 -2.82
N ARG A 30 7.36 36.73 -3.61
CA ARG A 30 7.77 38.10 -3.31
C ARG A 30 7.54 39.00 -4.52
N ILE A 31 6.76 40.05 -4.31
CA ILE A 31 6.39 41.04 -5.32
C ILE A 31 7.03 42.36 -4.93
N LEU A 32 7.80 42.96 -5.85
CA LEU A 32 8.26 44.34 -5.71
C LEU A 32 7.28 45.26 -6.46
N LEU A 33 6.56 46.09 -5.71
CA LEU A 33 5.66 47.09 -6.27
C LEU A 33 6.38 48.45 -6.32
N VAL A 34 6.58 48.98 -7.52
CA VAL A 34 7.19 50.30 -7.76
C VAL A 34 6.09 51.28 -8.11
N SER A 35 5.72 52.12 -7.14
CA SER A 35 4.58 53.03 -7.28
C SER A 35 4.80 54.26 -6.43
N THR A 36 4.27 55.42 -6.82
CA THR A 36 4.33 56.60 -5.96
C THR A 36 3.72 56.33 -4.58
N PHE A 37 4.08 57.15 -3.57
CA PHE A 37 3.40 57.10 -2.26
C PHE A 37 1.88 57.26 -2.37
N TYR A 38 1.40 58.03 -3.34
CA TYR A 38 -0.03 58.24 -3.56
C TYR A 38 -0.71 56.97 -4.11
N ASP A 39 -0.12 56.32 -5.11
CA ASP A 39 -0.66 55.08 -5.67
C ASP A 39 -0.60 53.94 -4.64
N ALA A 40 0.52 53.81 -3.91
CA ALA A 40 0.65 52.87 -2.80
C ALA A 40 -0.41 53.13 -1.70
N TYR A 41 -0.70 54.40 -1.41
CA TYR A 41 -1.76 54.78 -0.48
C TYR A 41 -3.14 54.38 -1.00
N ILE A 42 -3.46 54.62 -2.29
CA ILE A 42 -4.74 54.18 -2.88
C ILE A 42 -4.89 52.66 -2.76
N PHE A 43 -3.84 51.90 -3.05
CA PHE A 43 -3.87 50.44 -2.93
C PHE A 43 -4.13 49.99 -1.48
N GLU A 44 -3.48 50.59 -0.49
CA GLU A 44 -3.60 50.17 0.92
C GLU A 44 -4.83 50.75 1.65
N HIS A 45 -5.20 52.01 1.44
CA HIS A 45 -6.27 52.67 2.21
C HIS A 45 -7.68 52.43 1.67
N ASP A 46 -7.87 52.38 0.34
CA ASP A 46 -9.21 52.13 -0.22
C ASP A 46 -9.56 50.64 -0.22
N SER A 47 -8.57 49.74 -0.08
CA SER A 47 -8.80 48.31 -0.21
C SER A 47 -8.06 47.38 0.74
N LEU A 48 -7.20 47.83 1.67
CA LEU A 48 -6.38 46.94 2.52
C LEU A 48 -5.79 45.78 1.69
N LEU A 49 -5.14 46.15 0.57
CA LEU A 49 -4.82 45.24 -0.54
C LEU A 49 -4.16 43.94 -0.06
N SER A 50 -3.20 44.05 0.86
CA SER A 50 -2.47 42.92 1.42
C SER A 50 -3.40 41.93 2.14
N ASP A 51 -4.33 42.41 2.97
CA ASP A 51 -5.28 41.59 3.72
C ASP A 51 -6.38 41.01 2.83
N GLN A 52 -6.86 41.76 1.84
CA GLN A 52 -7.86 41.25 0.91
C GLN A 52 -7.28 40.21 -0.05
N LEU A 53 -6.02 40.36 -0.48
CA LEU A 53 -5.33 39.34 -1.26
C LEU A 53 -5.19 38.04 -0.46
N VAL A 54 -4.86 38.14 0.83
CA VAL A 54 -4.86 37.00 1.77
C VAL A 54 -6.25 36.37 1.84
N GLY A 55 -7.30 37.18 1.98
CA GLY A 55 -8.70 36.71 1.98
C GLY A 55 -9.09 35.95 0.71
N GLU A 56 -8.78 36.48 -0.46
CA GLU A 56 -9.05 35.83 -1.77
C GLU A 56 -8.26 34.51 -1.91
N TYR A 57 -7.00 34.46 -1.49
CA TYR A 57 -6.23 33.22 -1.51
C TYR A 57 -6.80 32.18 -0.55
N HIS A 58 -7.23 32.58 0.65
CA HIS A 58 -7.89 31.67 1.59
C HIS A 58 -9.21 31.13 1.06
N GLN A 59 -10.06 32.00 0.49
CA GLN A 59 -11.33 31.59 -0.14
C GLN A 59 -11.08 30.56 -1.26
N LEU A 60 -9.99 30.73 -2.00
CA LEU A 60 -9.57 29.83 -3.09
C LEU A 60 -8.67 28.66 -2.63
N ASN A 61 -8.49 28.45 -1.32
CA ASN A 61 -7.64 27.39 -0.74
C ASN A 61 -6.21 27.36 -1.32
N LEU A 62 -5.64 28.53 -1.60
CA LEU A 62 -4.28 28.70 -2.10
C LEU A 62 -3.30 28.88 -0.94
N THR A 63 -2.26 28.05 -0.87
CA THR A 63 -1.36 27.98 0.30
C THR A 63 -0.14 28.89 0.23
N SER A 64 0.22 29.39 -0.96
CA SER A 64 1.40 30.24 -1.17
C SER A 64 0.97 31.67 -1.48
N ILE A 65 0.66 32.42 -0.43
CA ILE A 65 0.28 33.83 -0.51
C ILE A 65 1.55 34.67 -0.71
N PRO A 66 1.65 35.49 -1.78
CA PRO A 66 2.82 36.31 -1.99
C PRO A 66 2.87 37.51 -1.04
N ARG A 67 4.07 37.86 -0.62
CA ARG A 67 4.35 39.08 0.14
C ARG A 67 4.65 40.22 -0.83
N MET A 68 3.96 41.33 -0.67
CA MET A 68 4.20 42.55 -1.45
C MET A 68 5.08 43.51 -0.67
N ILE A 69 6.03 44.14 -1.36
CA ILE A 69 6.90 45.19 -0.82
C ILE A 69 6.85 46.36 -1.78
N SER A 70 6.49 47.54 -1.29
CA SER A 70 6.30 48.73 -2.10
C SER A 70 7.44 49.74 -1.93
N VAL A 71 7.91 50.32 -3.03
CA VAL A 71 8.95 51.36 -3.05
C VAL A 71 8.52 52.55 -3.93
N PRO A 72 8.89 53.79 -3.56
CA PRO A 72 8.35 55.01 -4.17
C PRO A 72 8.96 55.37 -5.53
N GLY A 73 10.06 54.73 -5.95
CA GLY A 73 10.68 55.01 -7.24
C GLY A 73 11.71 54.00 -7.72
N ALA A 74 12.19 54.24 -8.95
CA ALA A 74 13.06 53.33 -9.69
C ALA A 74 14.41 53.04 -9.00
N ASP A 75 15.08 54.07 -8.47
CA ASP A 75 16.38 53.90 -7.80
C ASP A 75 16.26 53.09 -6.49
N ASP A 76 15.15 53.25 -5.77
CA ASP A 76 14.85 52.44 -4.59
C ASP A 76 14.60 50.97 -4.98
N ALA A 77 13.88 50.76 -6.08
CA ALA A 77 13.61 49.42 -6.62
C ALA A 77 14.92 48.71 -6.99
N LEU A 78 15.81 49.36 -7.74
CA LEU A 78 17.09 48.79 -8.14
C LEU A 78 17.98 48.48 -6.93
N ARG A 79 18.08 49.41 -5.96
CA ARG A 79 18.83 49.17 -4.70
C ARG A 79 18.27 48.01 -3.88
N LEU A 80 16.97 47.79 -3.93
CA LEU A 80 16.33 46.70 -3.19
C LEU A 80 16.51 45.36 -3.91
N LEU A 81 16.45 45.34 -5.25
CA LEU A 81 16.74 44.16 -6.08
C LEU A 81 18.19 43.69 -5.93
N GLU A 82 19.14 44.58 -5.64
CA GLU A 82 20.53 44.21 -5.32
C GLU A 82 20.65 43.49 -3.97
N LYS A 83 19.78 43.80 -3.01
CA LYS A 83 19.86 43.31 -1.62
C LYS A 83 18.99 42.09 -1.36
N GLU A 84 17.86 42.00 -2.03
CA GLU A 84 16.83 41.00 -1.79
C GLU A 84 16.33 40.38 -3.09
N ASN A 85 15.88 39.13 -3.00
CA ASN A 85 15.29 38.43 -4.14
C ASN A 85 13.80 38.72 -4.25
N PHE A 86 13.35 38.97 -5.48
CA PHE A 86 11.95 39.10 -5.87
C PHE A 86 11.64 38.15 -7.02
N ASP A 87 10.37 37.76 -7.16
CA ASP A 87 9.93 36.86 -8.23
C ASP A 87 9.26 37.61 -9.38
N ILE A 88 8.84 38.86 -9.15
CA ILE A 88 8.17 39.74 -10.10
C ILE A 88 8.29 41.20 -9.65
N VAL A 89 8.40 42.11 -10.62
CA VAL A 89 8.30 43.55 -10.42
C VAL A 89 7.01 44.06 -11.06
N ILE A 90 6.20 44.77 -10.30
CA ILE A 90 5.01 45.47 -10.80
C ILE A 90 5.30 46.96 -10.69
N THR A 91 5.20 47.70 -11.79
CA THR A 91 5.45 49.14 -11.81
C THR A 91 4.25 49.91 -12.32
N THR A 92 4.03 51.12 -11.81
CA THR A 92 3.00 52.05 -12.31
C THR A 92 3.61 53.08 -13.26
N MET A 93 2.78 53.76 -14.07
CA MET A 93 3.25 54.81 -14.99
C MET A 93 3.99 55.96 -14.30
N ARG A 94 3.64 56.25 -13.04
CA ARG A 94 4.23 57.31 -12.23
C ARG A 94 5.18 56.67 -11.21
N SER A 95 6.45 56.52 -11.57
CA SER A 95 7.47 55.89 -10.71
C SER A 95 8.56 56.86 -10.22
N GLY A 96 8.27 58.18 -10.20
CA GLY A 96 9.23 59.22 -9.81
C GLY A 96 9.89 59.92 -11.00
N GLU A 97 11.17 60.30 -10.86
CA GLU A 97 11.94 61.02 -11.90
C GLU A 97 12.35 60.12 -13.07
N THR A 98 12.63 58.84 -12.81
CA THR A 98 12.93 57.82 -13.82
C THR A 98 11.63 57.22 -14.36
N SER A 99 11.53 57.13 -15.70
CA SER A 99 10.35 56.53 -16.33
C SER A 99 10.24 55.03 -16.05
N CYS A 100 9.01 54.51 -16.03
CA CYS A 100 8.76 53.08 -15.85
C CYS A 100 9.39 52.22 -16.97
N PHE A 101 9.54 52.77 -18.17
CA PHE A 101 10.21 52.13 -19.31
C PHE A 101 11.71 51.97 -19.06
N GLU A 102 12.38 53.05 -18.65
CA GLU A 102 13.81 53.02 -18.33
C GLU A 102 14.10 52.07 -17.16
N LEU A 103 13.23 52.05 -16.15
CA LEU A 103 13.31 51.07 -15.06
C LEU A 103 13.22 49.63 -15.58
N ALA A 104 12.23 49.32 -16.43
CA ALA A 104 12.04 47.98 -16.98
C ALA A 104 13.22 47.54 -17.85
N GLU A 105 13.77 48.44 -18.67
CA GLU A 105 14.98 48.19 -19.47
C GLU A 105 16.18 47.85 -18.56
N ARG A 106 16.44 48.67 -17.53
CA ARG A 106 17.52 48.41 -16.56
C ARG A 106 17.34 47.10 -15.80
N ILE A 107 16.12 46.79 -15.37
CA ILE A 107 15.83 45.50 -14.71
C ILE A 107 16.13 44.35 -15.65
N ARG A 108 15.79 44.46 -16.93
CA ARG A 108 16.04 43.41 -17.92
C ARG A 108 17.52 43.23 -18.25
N GLU A 109 18.30 44.31 -18.26
CA GLU A 109 19.75 44.26 -18.41
C GLU A 109 20.42 43.53 -17.23
N LEU A 110 19.99 43.84 -16.00
CA LEU A 110 20.58 43.27 -14.77
C LEU A 110 20.01 41.88 -14.42
N TYR A 111 18.74 41.64 -14.71
CA TYR A 111 17.98 40.44 -14.35
C TYR A 111 17.13 39.95 -15.55
N PRO A 112 17.74 39.29 -16.54
CA PRO A 112 17.08 38.97 -17.83
C PRO A 112 15.82 38.10 -17.73
N ASN A 113 15.66 37.35 -16.65
CA ASN A 113 14.53 36.44 -16.43
C ASN A 113 13.48 37.00 -15.45
N MET A 114 13.65 38.23 -14.95
CA MET A 114 12.71 38.86 -14.00
C MET A 114 11.46 39.34 -14.74
N PRO A 115 10.26 38.87 -14.38
CA PRO A 115 9.03 39.39 -14.95
C PRO A 115 8.78 40.85 -14.49
N VAL A 116 8.47 41.73 -15.44
CA VAL A 116 8.14 43.14 -15.23
C VAL A 116 6.77 43.45 -15.83
N VAL A 117 5.81 43.76 -14.98
CA VAL A 117 4.41 44.04 -15.34
C VAL A 117 4.08 45.50 -15.11
N LEU A 118 3.42 46.14 -16.09
CA LEU A 118 2.94 47.51 -15.96
C LEU A 118 1.49 47.51 -15.45
N LEU A 119 1.25 48.19 -14.34
CA LEU A 119 -0.09 48.43 -13.77
C LEU A 119 -0.49 49.89 -13.99
N LEU A 120 -1.44 50.11 -14.90
CA LEU A 120 -2.04 51.42 -15.15
C LEU A 120 -3.02 51.74 -14.02
N THR A 121 -3.00 52.97 -13.52
CA THR A 121 -3.88 53.37 -12.41
C THR A 121 -5.17 54.00 -12.91
N ASN A 122 -5.21 54.46 -14.16
CA ASN A 122 -6.38 55.09 -14.77
C ASN A 122 -6.51 54.78 -16.27
N LYS A 123 -7.73 54.88 -16.80
CA LYS A 123 -8.02 54.65 -18.23
C LYS A 123 -7.37 55.68 -19.15
N THR A 124 -7.10 56.88 -18.64
CA THR A 124 -6.46 57.97 -19.42
C THR A 124 -5.00 57.67 -19.75
N GLU A 125 -4.37 56.69 -19.09
CA GLU A 125 -3.01 56.22 -19.41
C GLU A 125 -2.96 55.27 -20.61
N ILE A 126 -4.06 54.62 -20.97
CA ILE A 126 -4.09 53.64 -22.08
C ILE A 126 -3.67 54.27 -23.43
N PRO A 127 -4.16 55.46 -23.83
CA PRO A 127 -3.70 56.09 -25.06
C PRO A 127 -2.21 56.46 -25.04
N LEU A 128 -1.64 56.78 -23.87
CA LEU A 128 -0.24 57.19 -23.72
C LEU A 128 0.75 56.06 -24.02
N ILE A 129 0.33 54.82 -23.82
CA ILE A 129 1.13 53.63 -24.09
C ILE A 129 0.83 53.00 -25.46
N LYS A 130 -0.32 53.31 -26.08
CA LYS A 130 -0.71 52.73 -27.38
C LYS A 130 0.33 53.00 -28.47
N ASP A 131 0.81 54.24 -28.59
CA ASP A 131 1.82 54.63 -29.58
C ASP A 131 3.20 53.99 -29.32
N LEU A 132 3.48 53.64 -28.07
CA LEU A 132 4.73 52.97 -27.66
C LEU A 132 4.67 51.46 -27.89
N ILE A 133 3.49 50.86 -27.75
CA ILE A 133 3.20 49.44 -28.00
C ILE A 133 3.19 49.12 -29.50
N THR A 134 2.73 50.04 -30.35
CA THR A 134 2.64 49.83 -31.81
C THR A 134 3.97 49.97 -32.54
N ARG A 135 5.07 50.27 -31.85
CA ARG A 135 6.41 50.21 -32.45
C ARG A 135 6.75 48.75 -32.71
N PRO A 136 7.17 48.36 -33.93
CA PRO A 136 7.56 46.99 -34.18
C PRO A 136 8.66 46.58 -33.20
N ALA A 137 8.45 45.47 -32.49
CA ALA A 137 9.53 44.81 -31.77
C ALA A 137 10.72 44.67 -32.73
N PRO A 138 11.96 44.90 -32.28
CA PRO A 138 13.10 44.83 -33.18
C PRO A 138 13.13 43.44 -33.82
N ALA A 139 13.61 43.38 -35.08
CA ALA A 139 13.57 42.19 -35.92
C ALA A 139 14.01 40.92 -35.16
N PRO A 140 13.42 39.74 -35.47
CA PRO A 140 13.80 38.48 -34.85
C PRO A 140 15.31 38.29 -35.04
N GLY A 141 16.08 38.45 -33.95
CA GLY A 141 17.53 38.55 -34.01
C GLY A 141 18.21 39.52 -33.03
N SER A 142 17.49 40.25 -32.19
CA SER A 142 18.12 41.04 -31.12
C SER A 142 17.63 40.59 -29.75
N ILE A 143 18.58 40.03 -28.99
CA ILE A 143 18.45 39.40 -27.66
C ILE A 143 18.05 37.92 -27.74
N VAL A 144 19.03 37.12 -28.16
CA VAL A 144 19.05 35.67 -27.92
C VAL A 144 19.46 35.46 -26.46
N SER A 145 18.54 34.97 -25.63
CA SER A 145 18.89 34.36 -24.35
C SER A 145 19.76 33.13 -24.62
N SER A 146 20.77 32.86 -23.78
CA SER A 146 21.66 31.71 -23.89
C SER A 146 20.96 30.34 -23.79
N SER A 147 19.63 30.32 -23.57
CA SER A 147 18.75 29.16 -23.61
C SER A 147 17.96 28.98 -24.92
N GLY A 148 18.06 29.90 -25.89
CA GLY A 148 17.41 29.78 -27.20
C GLY A 148 15.89 29.98 -27.19
N GLU A 149 15.34 30.67 -26.19
CA GLU A 149 13.90 30.93 -26.10
C GLU A 149 13.59 32.43 -26.24
N GLU A 150 12.79 32.78 -27.25
CA GLU A 150 12.26 34.14 -27.47
C GLU A 150 11.11 34.42 -26.49
N TRP A 151 11.30 35.40 -25.61
CA TRP A 151 10.24 36.01 -24.81
C TRP A 151 9.66 37.18 -25.61
N LYS A 152 8.41 37.08 -26.08
CA LYS A 152 7.74 38.21 -26.75
C LYS A 152 7.04 39.07 -25.71
N THR A 153 7.65 40.21 -25.39
CA THR A 153 7.02 41.27 -24.63
C THR A 153 5.96 41.97 -25.44
N TRP A 154 4.80 42.26 -24.83
CA TRP A 154 3.69 42.99 -25.45
C TRP A 154 4.16 44.33 -26.08
N SER A 155 5.10 45.03 -25.43
CA SER A 155 5.61 46.35 -25.88
C SER A 155 7.09 46.38 -26.25
N GLY A 156 7.76 45.23 -26.32
CA GLY A 156 9.24 45.18 -26.30
C GLY A 156 9.83 45.31 -24.89
N VAL A 157 9.13 45.94 -23.94
CA VAL A 157 9.67 46.32 -22.61
C VAL A 157 8.95 45.65 -21.44
N PHE A 158 7.62 45.55 -21.47
CA PHE A 158 6.82 44.92 -20.41
C PHE A 158 6.29 43.55 -20.83
N ASP A 159 6.17 42.65 -19.86
CA ASP A 159 5.71 41.29 -20.08
C ASP A 159 4.20 41.21 -20.20
N GLU A 160 3.48 41.95 -19.36
CA GLU A 160 2.04 42.15 -19.45
C GLU A 160 1.68 43.56 -18.98
N ILE A 161 0.49 44.01 -19.38
CA ILE A 161 -0.07 45.31 -19.01
C ILE A 161 -1.47 45.11 -18.48
N PHE A 162 -1.72 45.61 -17.28
CA PHE A 162 -3.02 45.56 -16.61
C PHE A 162 -3.49 46.96 -16.21
N LEU A 163 -4.80 47.12 -16.08
CA LEU A 163 -5.45 48.29 -15.53
C LEU A 163 -5.99 47.98 -14.13
N TRP A 164 -5.71 48.87 -13.18
CA TRP A 164 -6.31 48.82 -11.84
C TRP A 164 -7.82 49.03 -11.93
N THR A 165 -8.59 48.03 -11.48
CA THR A 165 -10.06 48.03 -11.51
C THR A 165 -10.69 48.33 -10.14
N GLY A 166 -9.88 48.66 -9.13
CA GLY A 166 -10.37 48.99 -7.78
C GLY A 166 -10.48 47.81 -6.82
N GLY A 167 -9.86 46.65 -7.11
CA GLY A 167 -9.89 45.50 -6.22
C GLY A 167 -8.70 44.54 -6.37
N PRO A 168 -8.45 43.67 -5.36
CA PRO A 168 -7.25 42.83 -5.25
C PRO A 168 -7.16 41.74 -6.33
N ARG A 169 -8.27 41.39 -6.99
CA ARG A 169 -8.34 40.28 -7.95
C ARG A 169 -7.52 40.53 -9.22
N VAL A 170 -7.22 41.78 -9.55
CA VAL A 170 -6.29 42.10 -10.65
C VAL A 170 -4.88 41.61 -10.32
N PHE A 171 -4.41 41.76 -9.07
CA PHE A 171 -3.12 41.22 -8.63
C PHE A 171 -3.11 39.70 -8.68
N LEU A 172 -4.18 39.03 -8.24
CA LEU A 172 -4.32 37.58 -8.41
C LEU A 172 -4.14 37.18 -9.88
N SER A 173 -4.75 37.92 -10.81
CA SER A 173 -4.64 37.63 -12.25
C SER A 173 -3.23 37.85 -12.79
N ILE A 174 -2.57 38.95 -12.39
CA ILE A 174 -1.16 39.23 -12.73
C ILE A 174 -0.26 38.08 -12.24
N ILE A 175 -0.42 37.69 -10.98
CA ILE A 175 0.38 36.62 -10.38
C ILE A 175 0.15 35.31 -11.15
N LYS A 176 -1.11 34.96 -11.41
CA LYS A 176 -1.46 33.69 -12.03
C LYS A 176 -1.14 33.64 -13.53
N SER A 177 -1.23 34.74 -14.26
CA SER A 177 -0.84 34.77 -15.68
C SER A 177 0.67 34.55 -15.85
N VAL A 178 1.47 35.20 -15.00
CA VAL A 178 2.93 35.00 -14.99
C VAL A 178 3.27 33.57 -14.55
N GLU A 179 2.68 33.08 -13.45
CA GLU A 179 2.89 31.69 -13.02
C GLU A 179 2.50 30.67 -14.11
N ASP A 180 1.37 30.88 -14.79
CA ASP A 180 0.88 29.99 -15.84
C ASP A 180 1.88 29.93 -17.01
N TYR A 181 2.40 31.07 -17.45
CA TYR A 181 3.38 31.14 -18.55
C TYR A 181 4.68 30.38 -18.24
N TYR A 182 5.30 30.61 -17.08
CA TYR A 182 6.58 29.96 -16.75
C TYR A 182 6.42 28.46 -16.49
N ASN A 183 5.27 28.02 -16.01
CA ASN A 183 5.05 26.61 -15.71
C ASN A 183 4.52 25.80 -16.90
N VAL A 184 3.87 26.41 -17.90
CA VAL A 184 3.10 25.67 -18.94
C VAL A 184 3.89 24.57 -19.64
N ARG A 185 5.14 24.83 -20.05
CA ARG A 185 5.96 23.83 -20.76
C ARG A 185 6.33 22.64 -19.87
N ASN A 186 6.74 22.91 -18.62
CA ASN A 186 7.05 21.86 -17.66
C ASN A 186 5.80 21.06 -17.31
N ASP A 187 4.72 21.75 -16.97
CA ASP A 187 3.48 21.15 -16.48
C ASP A 187 2.80 20.30 -17.56
N ILE A 188 2.87 20.70 -18.83
CA ILE A 188 2.45 19.86 -19.96
C ILE A 188 3.37 18.67 -20.17
N ARG A 189 4.70 18.84 -20.08
CA ARG A 189 5.67 17.76 -20.27
C ARG A 189 5.55 16.69 -19.19
N GLN A 190 5.31 17.09 -17.94
CA GLN A 190 5.04 16.20 -16.80
C GLN A 190 3.64 15.57 -16.88
N GLY A 191 2.77 16.06 -17.77
CA GLY A 191 1.79 15.22 -18.45
C GLY A 191 0.32 15.37 -18.04
N LEU A 192 -0.08 16.38 -17.25
CA LEU A 192 -1.45 16.45 -16.70
C LEU A 192 -2.06 17.86 -16.67
N VAL A 193 -1.46 18.87 -17.32
CA VAL A 193 -2.04 20.23 -17.38
C VAL A 193 -2.40 20.60 -18.82
N ARG A 194 -3.55 21.26 -18.99
CA ARG A 194 -4.07 21.71 -20.28
C ARG A 194 -3.96 23.23 -20.43
N VAL A 195 -4.14 23.72 -21.65
CA VAL A 195 -4.05 25.15 -21.99
C VAL A 195 -5.41 25.69 -22.38
N LEU A 196 -5.84 26.78 -21.77
CA LEU A 196 -6.94 27.62 -22.22
C LEU A 196 -6.34 28.86 -22.88
N LEU A 197 -6.59 29.05 -24.19
CA LEU A 197 -6.11 30.23 -24.91
C LEU A 197 -7.13 31.36 -24.74
N PHE A 198 -6.68 32.53 -24.28
CA PHE A 198 -7.48 33.74 -24.17
C PHE A 198 -6.95 34.80 -25.16
N VAL A 199 -7.80 35.27 -26.08
CA VAL A 199 -7.43 36.22 -27.12
C VAL A 199 -8.22 37.51 -26.97
N ASP A 200 -7.56 38.62 -26.65
CA ASP A 200 -8.20 39.93 -26.52
C ASP A 200 -7.15 41.05 -26.50
N ASP A 201 -7.23 42.03 -27.39
CA ASP A 201 -6.27 43.15 -27.45
C ASP A 201 -6.59 44.30 -26.48
N SER A 202 -7.77 44.29 -25.83
CA SER A 202 -8.17 45.33 -24.90
C SER A 202 -7.57 45.11 -23.51
N ILE A 203 -6.66 46.00 -23.12
CA ILE A 203 -6.08 46.05 -21.76
C ILE A 203 -7.18 46.22 -20.71
N GLU A 204 -8.15 47.10 -20.97
CA GLU A 204 -9.27 47.35 -20.05
C GLU A 204 -10.12 46.10 -19.85
N TYR A 205 -10.54 45.46 -20.94
CA TYR A 205 -11.43 44.30 -20.86
C TYR A 205 -10.72 43.09 -20.25
N SER A 206 -9.49 42.79 -20.69
CA SER A 206 -8.70 41.70 -20.12
C SER A 206 -8.45 41.86 -18.62
N SER A 207 -8.25 43.09 -18.13
CA SER A 207 -8.07 43.40 -16.70
C SER A 207 -9.34 43.20 -15.85
N ILE A 208 -10.52 43.09 -16.48
CA ILE A 208 -11.80 42.77 -15.82
C ILE A 208 -12.13 41.28 -15.99
N PHE A 209 -11.93 40.74 -17.19
CA PHE A 209 -12.33 39.40 -17.55
C PHE A 209 -11.40 38.32 -16.98
N LEU A 210 -10.07 38.51 -17.03
CA LEU A 210 -9.13 37.54 -16.49
C LEU A 210 -9.37 37.26 -15.00
N PRO A 211 -9.54 38.26 -14.11
CA PRO A 211 -9.92 38.01 -12.73
C PRO A 211 -11.14 37.10 -12.58
N MET A 212 -12.19 37.36 -13.35
CA MET A 212 -13.40 36.55 -13.34
C MET A 212 -13.13 35.11 -13.80
N LEU A 213 -12.39 34.93 -14.88
CA LEU A 213 -12.01 33.63 -15.42
C LEU A 213 -11.12 32.84 -14.46
N TYR A 214 -10.11 33.47 -13.86
CA TYR A 214 -9.23 32.85 -12.87
C TYR A 214 -10.03 32.36 -11.65
N THR A 215 -10.94 33.19 -11.12
CA THR A 215 -11.81 32.85 -9.98
C THR A 215 -12.75 31.69 -10.33
N GLU A 216 -13.52 31.79 -11.43
CA GLU A 216 -14.47 30.73 -11.80
C GLU A 216 -13.79 29.40 -12.06
N LEU A 217 -12.62 29.39 -12.72
CA LEU A 217 -11.87 28.16 -12.97
C LEU A 217 -11.39 27.50 -11.66
N MET A 218 -10.93 28.30 -10.69
CA MET A 218 -10.53 27.78 -9.37
C MET A 218 -11.72 27.23 -8.59
N GLU A 219 -12.84 27.95 -8.56
CA GLU A 219 -14.08 27.51 -7.90
C GLU A 219 -14.58 26.17 -8.48
N GLN A 220 -14.54 26.00 -9.81
CA GLN A 220 -14.95 24.73 -10.40
C GLN A 220 -14.00 23.57 -10.05
N ILE A 221 -12.67 23.80 -10.02
CA ILE A 221 -11.73 22.74 -9.63
C ILE A 221 -11.93 22.33 -8.17
N GLN A 222 -12.17 23.30 -7.28
CA GLN A 222 -12.51 23.01 -5.89
C GLN A 222 -13.76 22.14 -5.77
N ALA A 223 -14.80 22.42 -6.57
CA ALA A 223 -16.01 21.61 -6.60
C ALA A 223 -15.70 20.16 -7.04
N LEU A 224 -14.86 19.97 -8.05
CA LEU A 224 -14.46 18.65 -8.54
C LEU A 224 -13.69 17.82 -7.51
N ILE A 225 -12.86 18.45 -6.67
CA ILE A 225 -12.05 17.77 -5.65
C ILE A 225 -12.70 17.76 -4.26
N ALA A 226 -13.92 18.28 -4.11
CA ALA A 226 -14.58 18.41 -2.81
C ALA A 226 -14.71 17.05 -2.08
N HIS A 227 -14.99 15.98 -2.84
CA HIS A 227 -15.18 14.61 -2.35
C HIS A 227 -13.89 13.86 -1.98
N GLU A 228 -12.71 14.39 -2.32
CA GLU A 228 -11.43 13.80 -1.90
C GLU A 228 -11.34 13.86 -0.36
N GLN A 229 -10.96 12.79 0.32
CA GLN A 229 -10.87 12.82 1.79
C GLN A 229 -9.50 13.33 2.28
N ASN A 230 -8.44 13.15 1.47
CA ASN A 230 -7.09 13.54 1.82
C ASN A 230 -6.79 14.99 1.40
N ASN A 231 -6.59 15.88 2.39
CA ASN A 231 -6.28 17.29 2.16
C ASN A 231 -4.97 17.51 1.36
N HIS A 232 -3.98 16.64 1.51
CA HIS A 232 -2.75 16.69 0.72
C HIS A 232 -3.04 16.42 -0.76
N LYS A 233 -3.86 15.39 -1.05
CA LYS A 233 -4.29 15.07 -2.41
C LYS A 233 -5.12 16.19 -3.03
N LYS A 234 -6.04 16.82 -2.27
CA LYS A 234 -6.76 18.01 -2.72
C LYS A 234 -5.80 19.10 -3.20
N TYR A 235 -4.80 19.42 -2.39
CA TYR A 235 -3.82 20.44 -2.72
C TYR A 235 -2.99 20.11 -3.96
N LEU A 236 -2.56 18.85 -4.11
CA LEU A 236 -1.84 18.39 -5.30
C LEU A 236 -2.70 18.46 -6.56
N ARG A 237 -3.99 18.10 -6.48
CA ARG A 237 -4.94 18.20 -7.59
C ARG A 237 -5.24 19.65 -7.99
N MET A 238 -5.21 20.61 -7.08
CA MET A 238 -5.33 22.04 -7.46
C MET A 238 -4.22 22.49 -8.43
N ARG A 239 -3.07 21.81 -8.47
CA ARG A 239 -1.97 22.12 -9.39
C ARG A 239 -2.23 21.64 -10.83
N THR A 240 -3.22 20.77 -11.05
CA THR A 240 -3.60 20.30 -12.39
C THR A 240 -4.50 21.27 -13.13
N ARG A 241 -4.83 22.40 -12.49
CA ARG A 241 -5.56 23.51 -13.08
C ARG A 241 -4.98 23.86 -14.46
N PRO A 242 -5.83 24.02 -15.50
CA PRO A 242 -5.40 24.52 -16.79
C PRO A 242 -4.68 25.86 -16.71
N LYS A 243 -3.62 26.00 -17.51
CA LYS A 243 -2.89 27.24 -17.69
C LYS A 243 -3.63 28.13 -18.67
N ILE A 244 -3.80 29.39 -18.32
CA ILE A 244 -4.36 30.37 -19.25
C ILE A 244 -3.19 31.04 -19.95
N LEU A 245 -3.14 30.96 -21.28
CA LEU A 245 -2.16 31.68 -22.09
C LEU A 245 -2.88 32.79 -22.84
N ILE A 246 -2.31 33.98 -22.78
CA ILE A 246 -2.90 35.21 -23.32
C ILE A 246 -2.27 35.48 -24.70
N ALA A 247 -3.11 35.80 -25.67
CA ALA A 247 -2.71 36.28 -26.99
C ALA A 247 -3.47 37.55 -27.34
N ARG A 248 -2.84 38.40 -28.12
CA ARG A 248 -3.33 39.77 -28.37
C ARG A 248 -3.45 40.05 -29.85
N THR A 249 -2.78 39.22 -30.66
CA THR A 249 -2.84 39.19 -32.11
C THR A 249 -3.13 37.79 -32.62
N TYR A 250 -3.56 37.71 -33.88
CA TYR A 250 -3.82 36.43 -34.55
C TYR A 250 -2.58 35.54 -34.63
N GLU A 251 -1.41 36.14 -34.88
CA GLU A 251 -0.14 35.43 -35.00
C GLU A 251 0.27 34.79 -33.68
N GLU A 252 0.11 35.51 -32.57
CA GLU A 252 0.35 34.98 -31.23
C GLU A 252 -0.60 33.84 -30.90
N ALA A 253 -1.90 34.04 -31.17
CA ALA A 253 -2.93 33.03 -30.91
C ALA A 253 -2.62 31.73 -31.68
N MET A 254 -2.30 31.83 -32.97
CA MET A 254 -1.93 30.68 -33.78
C MET A 254 -0.59 30.05 -33.39
N SER A 255 0.38 30.85 -32.95
CA SER A 255 1.66 30.34 -32.44
C SER A 255 1.47 29.49 -31.17
N ILE A 256 0.68 29.99 -30.21
CA ILE A 256 0.34 29.29 -28.97
C ILE A 256 -0.45 28.02 -29.29
N TYR A 257 -1.48 28.11 -30.14
CA TYR A 257 -2.28 26.96 -30.56
C TYR A 257 -1.41 25.88 -31.21
N ARG A 258 -0.55 26.21 -32.16
CA ARG A 258 0.34 25.25 -32.84
C ARG A 258 1.33 24.60 -31.87
N THR A 259 1.88 25.38 -30.94
CA THR A 259 2.83 24.89 -29.93
C THR A 259 2.16 23.90 -28.97
N PHE A 260 0.94 24.19 -28.53
CA PHE A 260 0.26 23.41 -27.48
C PHE A 260 -0.95 22.59 -27.97
N LYS A 261 -1.09 22.39 -29.29
CA LYS A 261 -2.25 21.75 -29.95
C LYS A 261 -2.77 20.51 -29.23
N LYS A 262 -1.88 19.59 -28.84
CA LYS A 262 -2.25 18.32 -28.18
C LYS A 262 -2.81 18.50 -26.75
N SER A 263 -2.51 19.62 -26.11
CA SER A 263 -2.87 19.95 -24.73
C SER A 263 -3.90 21.07 -24.63
N MET A 264 -4.40 21.60 -25.76
CA MET A 264 -5.45 22.61 -25.79
C MET A 264 -6.73 22.09 -25.16
N LEU A 265 -7.30 22.86 -24.23
CA LEU A 265 -8.59 22.64 -23.57
C LEU A 265 -9.71 23.37 -24.29
N GLY A 266 -9.47 24.62 -24.68
CA GLY A 266 -10.42 25.46 -25.39
C GLY A 266 -9.83 26.82 -25.73
N VAL A 267 -10.62 27.65 -26.39
CA VAL A 267 -10.26 29.01 -26.82
C VAL A 267 -11.36 29.98 -26.40
N ILE A 268 -10.99 31.11 -25.81
CA ILE A 268 -11.87 32.25 -25.57
C ILE A 268 -11.27 33.41 -26.38
N SER A 269 -12.02 33.97 -27.32
CA SER A 269 -11.48 34.99 -28.24
C SER A 269 -12.45 36.15 -28.42
N ASP A 270 -11.93 37.38 -28.43
CA ASP A 270 -12.64 38.50 -29.02
C ASP A 270 -12.90 38.22 -30.51
N VAL A 271 -13.95 38.82 -31.06
CA VAL A 271 -14.26 38.74 -32.49
C VAL A 271 -13.33 39.67 -33.29
N GLU A 272 -13.03 40.84 -32.73
CA GLU A 272 -12.29 41.90 -33.43
C GLU A 272 -10.95 42.10 -32.74
N PHE A 273 -9.84 41.80 -33.43
CA PHE A 273 -8.49 42.03 -32.92
C PHE A 273 -7.48 42.09 -34.08
N PRO A 274 -6.22 42.52 -33.84
CA PRO A 274 -5.24 42.70 -34.90
C PRO A 274 -4.80 41.39 -35.60
N VAL A 275 -4.82 41.43 -36.94
CA VAL A 275 -4.21 40.46 -37.86
C VAL A 275 -3.18 41.22 -38.69
N HIS A 276 -1.93 40.77 -38.72
CA HIS A 276 -0.82 41.45 -39.40
C HIS A 276 -0.68 42.94 -39.05
N GLY A 277 -1.00 43.30 -37.80
CA GLY A 277 -0.96 44.68 -37.29
C GLY A 277 -2.16 45.56 -37.64
N THR A 278 -3.14 45.05 -38.38
CA THR A 278 -4.39 45.74 -38.71
C THR A 278 -5.59 45.06 -38.05
N THR A 279 -6.49 45.81 -37.44
CA THR A 279 -7.72 45.25 -36.85
C THR A 279 -8.61 44.63 -37.93
N ASP A 280 -8.92 43.35 -37.76
CA ASP A 280 -9.88 42.61 -38.60
C ASP A 280 -11.16 42.38 -37.78
N GLU A 281 -12.32 42.73 -38.35
CA GLU A 281 -13.62 42.63 -37.67
C GLU A 281 -14.16 41.19 -37.57
N GLU A 282 -13.53 40.22 -38.25
CA GLU A 282 -13.90 38.80 -38.20
C GLU A 282 -12.74 37.90 -37.74
N ALA A 283 -11.67 38.48 -37.18
CA ALA A 283 -10.47 37.77 -36.75
C ALA A 283 -10.76 36.57 -35.85
N GLY A 284 -11.70 36.71 -34.91
CA GLY A 284 -12.10 35.64 -33.99
C GLY A 284 -12.84 34.49 -34.66
N PHE A 285 -13.67 34.78 -35.67
CA PHE A 285 -14.33 33.75 -36.47
C PHE A 285 -13.31 32.99 -37.31
N ASN A 286 -12.39 33.71 -37.97
CA ASN A 286 -11.31 33.11 -38.76
C ASN A 286 -10.42 32.21 -37.90
N LEU A 287 -10.07 32.64 -36.69
CA LEU A 287 -9.31 31.84 -35.73
C LEU A 287 -10.07 30.59 -35.30
N ALA A 288 -11.36 30.72 -34.97
CA ALA A 288 -12.21 29.61 -34.57
C ALA A 288 -12.35 28.57 -35.68
N ASP A 289 -12.58 29.03 -36.92
CA ASP A 289 -12.76 28.18 -38.10
C ASP A 289 -11.47 27.43 -38.44
N GLU A 290 -10.31 28.09 -38.38
CA GLU A 290 -9.01 27.43 -38.63
C GLU A 290 -8.67 26.38 -37.57
N ILE A 291 -8.94 26.66 -36.29
CA ILE A 291 -8.76 25.70 -35.19
C ILE A 291 -9.72 24.52 -35.35
N ARG A 292 -11.00 24.78 -35.64
CA ARG A 292 -12.03 23.73 -35.82
C ARG A 292 -11.84 22.91 -37.10
N ARG A 293 -11.16 23.46 -38.11
CA ARG A 293 -10.75 22.70 -39.30
C ARG A 293 -9.77 21.59 -38.95
N GLU A 294 -8.90 21.81 -37.97
CA GLU A 294 -7.95 20.81 -37.48
C GLU A 294 -8.49 19.94 -36.34
N ASP A 295 -9.38 20.48 -35.51
CA ASP A 295 -10.08 19.78 -34.42
C ASP A 295 -11.55 20.22 -34.35
N GLN A 296 -12.40 19.47 -35.05
CA GLN A 296 -13.82 19.77 -35.27
C GLN A 296 -14.60 20.12 -34.00
N TYR A 297 -14.23 19.53 -32.85
CA TYR A 297 -14.97 19.69 -31.60
C TYR A 297 -14.22 20.54 -30.56
N MET A 298 -13.22 21.32 -30.98
CA MET A 298 -12.55 22.25 -30.06
C MET A 298 -13.56 23.24 -29.46
N PRO A 299 -13.67 23.30 -28.11
CA PRO A 299 -14.49 24.31 -27.46
C PRO A 299 -13.95 25.71 -27.74
N VAL A 300 -14.80 26.57 -28.31
CA VAL A 300 -14.50 27.97 -28.58
C VAL A 300 -15.61 28.83 -28.00
N LEU A 301 -15.26 29.93 -27.34
CA LEU A 301 -16.16 30.96 -26.85
C LEU A 301 -15.77 32.28 -27.50
N LEU A 302 -16.69 32.89 -28.24
CA LEU A 302 -16.48 34.21 -28.81
C LEU A 302 -17.05 35.29 -27.91
N GLN A 303 -16.41 36.45 -27.87
CA GLN A 303 -16.91 37.61 -27.15
C GLN A 303 -16.80 38.86 -28.02
N SER A 304 -17.70 39.85 -27.85
CA SER A 304 -17.56 41.14 -28.53
C SER A 304 -18.40 42.24 -27.86
N MET A 305 -18.01 43.51 -28.06
CA MET A 305 -18.83 44.68 -27.72
C MET A 305 -20.05 44.85 -28.66
N LYS A 306 -19.99 44.25 -29.86
CA LYS A 306 -21.05 44.33 -30.89
C LYS A 306 -21.96 43.09 -30.79
N GLY A 307 -23.12 43.24 -30.17
CA GLY A 307 -24.09 42.14 -29.99
C GLY A 307 -24.64 41.54 -31.28
N GLN A 308 -24.49 42.23 -32.42
CA GLN A 308 -24.91 41.73 -33.74
C GLN A 308 -24.20 40.41 -34.13
N TRP A 309 -22.97 40.20 -33.65
CA TRP A 309 -22.19 39.00 -33.92
C TRP A 309 -22.76 37.74 -33.27
N LYS A 310 -23.67 37.87 -32.31
CA LYS A 310 -24.36 36.75 -31.66
C LYS A 310 -25.07 35.85 -32.66
N THR A 311 -25.77 36.43 -33.64
CA THR A 311 -26.49 35.67 -34.68
C THR A 311 -25.52 34.87 -35.55
N GLU A 312 -24.37 35.46 -35.86
CA GLU A 312 -23.35 34.85 -36.71
C GLU A 312 -22.56 33.75 -36.00
N ALA A 313 -22.32 33.91 -34.70
CA ALA A 313 -21.77 32.86 -33.83
C ALA A 313 -22.75 31.67 -33.67
N HIS A 314 -24.05 31.93 -33.50
CA HIS A 314 -25.07 30.87 -33.46
C HIS A 314 -25.14 30.08 -34.77
N ARG A 315 -24.96 30.71 -35.93
CA ARG A 315 -24.90 29.99 -37.22
C ARG A 315 -23.72 29.03 -37.33
N ARG A 316 -22.61 29.31 -36.65
CA ARG A 316 -21.40 28.46 -36.59
C ARG A 316 -21.39 27.50 -35.40
N ASP A 317 -22.46 27.45 -34.61
CA ASP A 317 -22.53 26.67 -33.36
C ASP A 317 -21.36 27.00 -32.41
N ILE A 318 -21.15 28.31 -32.20
CA ILE A 318 -20.14 28.86 -31.29
C ILE A 318 -20.85 29.64 -30.18
N PRO A 319 -20.67 29.27 -28.90
CA PRO A 319 -21.08 30.09 -27.77
C PRO A 319 -20.56 31.53 -27.86
N PHE A 320 -21.40 32.51 -27.53
CA PHE A 320 -21.07 33.93 -27.67
C PHE A 320 -21.46 34.73 -26.42
N ILE A 321 -20.54 35.59 -25.96
CA ILE A 321 -20.74 36.54 -24.86
C ILE A 321 -20.75 37.97 -25.39
N CYS A 322 -21.81 38.72 -25.08
CA CYS A 322 -21.83 40.16 -25.32
C CYS A 322 -21.16 40.88 -24.14
N LYS A 323 -20.07 41.60 -24.39
CA LYS A 323 -19.27 42.29 -23.36
C LYS A 323 -20.03 43.38 -22.59
N LYS A 324 -21.20 43.80 -23.06
CA LYS A 324 -22.08 44.79 -22.41
C LYS A 324 -23.13 44.18 -21.50
N ASP A 325 -23.33 42.87 -21.59
CA ASP A 325 -24.42 42.21 -20.87
C ASP A 325 -24.02 42.03 -19.40
N PRO A 326 -24.93 42.29 -18.44
CA PRO A 326 -24.63 42.12 -17.02
C PRO A 326 -24.43 40.65 -16.60
N GLY A 327 -24.77 39.70 -17.47
CA GLY A 327 -24.74 38.25 -17.23
C GLY A 327 -23.44 37.52 -17.58
N ILE A 328 -22.36 38.22 -17.96
CA ILE A 328 -21.10 37.62 -18.46
C ILE A 328 -20.57 36.49 -17.55
N ARG A 329 -20.64 36.67 -16.24
CA ARG A 329 -20.16 35.67 -15.27
C ARG A 329 -20.91 34.34 -15.36
N GLU A 330 -22.22 34.39 -15.55
CA GLU A 330 -23.05 33.19 -15.65
C GLU A 330 -22.84 32.49 -16.99
N GLU A 331 -22.70 33.25 -18.09
CA GLU A 331 -22.38 32.70 -19.41
C GLU A 331 -20.98 32.05 -19.42
N LEU A 332 -19.99 32.66 -18.78
CA LEU A 332 -18.66 32.08 -18.61
C LEU A 332 -18.71 30.79 -17.79
N ARG A 333 -19.42 30.81 -16.67
CA ARG A 333 -19.61 29.61 -15.83
C ARG A 333 -20.28 28.49 -16.62
N HIS A 334 -21.30 28.81 -17.41
CA HIS A 334 -21.97 27.87 -18.30
C HIS A 334 -20.98 27.24 -19.29
N PHE A 335 -20.15 28.05 -19.94
CA PHE A 335 -19.11 27.55 -20.86
C PHE A 335 -18.10 26.63 -20.15
N LEU A 336 -17.58 27.02 -18.98
CA LEU A 336 -16.64 26.19 -18.23
C LEU A 336 -17.27 24.84 -17.83
N ARG A 337 -18.52 24.85 -17.34
CA ARG A 337 -19.20 23.64 -16.87
C ARG A 337 -19.53 22.68 -18.02
N PHE A 338 -20.14 23.18 -19.09
CA PHE A 338 -20.74 22.32 -20.11
C PHE A 338 -19.85 22.10 -21.32
N ASN A 339 -19.02 23.08 -21.71
CA ASN A 339 -18.15 22.94 -22.88
C ASN A 339 -16.74 22.47 -22.50
N LEU A 340 -16.23 22.86 -21.33
CA LEU A 340 -14.89 22.44 -20.86
C LEU A 340 -14.93 21.25 -19.88
N GLY A 341 -16.12 20.79 -19.47
CA GLY A 341 -16.31 19.57 -18.67
C GLY A 341 -16.05 19.71 -17.17
N PHE A 342 -16.02 20.94 -16.64
CA PHE A 342 -15.80 21.20 -15.21
C PHE A 342 -17.02 20.97 -14.32
N GLY A 343 -18.21 20.74 -14.90
CA GLY A 343 -19.44 20.47 -14.18
C GLY A 343 -19.81 18.98 -14.15
N ASP A 344 -21.03 18.70 -13.70
CA ASP A 344 -21.64 17.38 -13.83
C ASP A 344 -21.65 16.94 -15.30
N PHE A 345 -21.47 15.65 -15.54
CA PHE A 345 -21.73 15.10 -16.87
C PHE A 345 -23.24 14.98 -17.06
N ILE A 346 -23.79 15.76 -17.99
CA ILE A 346 -25.20 15.69 -18.37
C ILE A 346 -25.33 14.80 -19.61
N PHE A 347 -26.02 13.67 -19.46
CA PHE A 347 -26.42 12.84 -20.58
C PHE A 347 -27.58 13.48 -21.33
N ARG A 348 -27.42 13.68 -22.63
CA ARG A 348 -28.36 14.38 -23.52
C ARG A 348 -28.70 13.55 -24.76
N THR A 349 -29.84 13.86 -25.37
CA THR A 349 -30.24 13.40 -26.71
C THR A 349 -29.65 14.29 -27.81
N GLU A 350 -29.89 13.94 -29.10
CA GLU A 350 -29.52 14.82 -30.22
C GLU A 350 -30.28 16.16 -30.21
N GLU A 351 -31.46 16.23 -29.60
CA GLU A 351 -32.22 17.48 -29.39
C GLU A 351 -31.78 18.26 -28.14
N GLU A 352 -30.65 17.89 -27.53
CA GLU A 352 -30.09 18.48 -26.31
C GLU A 352 -30.96 18.37 -25.05
N THR A 353 -31.96 17.49 -25.02
CA THR A 353 -32.77 17.26 -23.83
C THR A 353 -32.01 16.47 -22.77
N GLU A 354 -32.00 16.95 -21.52
CA GLU A 354 -31.33 16.29 -20.38
C GLU A 354 -32.08 15.00 -20.00
N ILE A 355 -31.36 13.87 -20.01
CA ILE A 355 -31.89 12.55 -19.61
C ILE A 355 -31.52 12.29 -18.14
N GLN A 356 -30.23 12.40 -17.82
CA GLN A 356 -29.71 12.12 -16.48
C GLN A 356 -28.35 12.81 -16.27
N ARG A 357 -27.93 12.93 -15.01
CA ARG A 357 -26.77 13.72 -14.60
C ARG A 357 -25.86 12.94 -13.66
N ALA A 358 -24.55 13.01 -13.90
CA ALA A 358 -23.52 12.40 -13.08
C ALA A 358 -22.57 13.46 -12.48
N SER A 359 -22.57 13.59 -11.15
CA SER A 359 -21.74 14.59 -10.46
C SER A 359 -20.31 14.12 -10.14
N ASN A 360 -20.03 12.84 -10.29
CA ASN A 360 -18.72 12.26 -10.03
C ASN A 360 -18.54 10.95 -10.84
N LEU A 361 -17.32 10.39 -10.82
CA LEU A 361 -16.99 9.14 -11.53
C LEU A 361 -17.87 7.96 -11.10
N LYS A 362 -18.29 7.91 -9.83
CA LYS A 362 -19.16 6.85 -9.29
C LYS A 362 -20.56 6.93 -9.92
N ASP A 363 -21.19 8.09 -9.92
CA ASP A 363 -22.50 8.31 -10.57
C ASP A 363 -22.44 8.01 -12.06
N PHE A 364 -21.38 8.46 -12.73
CA PHE A 364 -21.18 8.21 -14.15
C PHE A 364 -21.16 6.70 -14.45
N SER A 365 -20.40 5.92 -13.67
CA SER A 365 -20.26 4.47 -13.86
C SER A 365 -21.55 3.69 -13.66
N ARG A 366 -22.48 4.22 -12.85
CA ARG A 366 -23.82 3.66 -12.65
C ARG A 366 -24.73 4.02 -13.81
N ILE A 367 -24.80 5.30 -14.16
CA ILE A 367 -25.73 5.83 -15.18
C ILE A 367 -25.41 5.28 -16.57
N ILE A 368 -24.13 5.16 -16.92
CA ILE A 368 -23.70 4.67 -18.25
C ILE A 368 -24.18 3.24 -18.54
N ARG A 369 -24.57 2.46 -17.52
CA ARG A 369 -25.09 1.10 -17.71
C ARG A 369 -26.49 1.10 -18.32
N ASP A 370 -27.32 2.06 -17.90
CA ASP A 370 -28.75 2.08 -18.20
C ASP A 370 -29.14 3.20 -19.18
N ILE A 371 -28.22 4.10 -19.52
CA ILE A 371 -28.50 5.25 -20.40
C ILE A 371 -28.81 4.80 -21.85
N PRO A 372 -29.69 5.48 -22.62
CA PRO A 372 -29.96 5.14 -24.01
C PRO A 372 -28.73 5.22 -24.95
N ASP A 373 -28.67 4.32 -25.93
CA ASP A 373 -27.60 4.22 -26.92
C ASP A 373 -27.39 5.51 -27.73
N GLU A 374 -28.47 6.21 -28.07
CA GLU A 374 -28.45 7.49 -28.78
C GLU A 374 -27.64 8.56 -28.03
N SER A 375 -27.75 8.58 -26.70
CA SER A 375 -27.01 9.52 -25.85
C SER A 375 -25.52 9.18 -25.83
N ILE A 376 -25.18 7.89 -25.72
CA ILE A 376 -23.78 7.44 -25.78
C ILE A 376 -23.15 7.86 -27.10
N LEU A 377 -23.85 7.65 -28.22
CA LEU A 377 -23.34 8.00 -29.54
C LEU A 377 -23.19 9.52 -29.72
N TYR A 378 -24.16 10.30 -29.24
CA TYR A 378 -24.11 11.76 -29.23
C TYR A 378 -22.86 12.30 -28.51
N HIS A 379 -22.62 11.80 -27.27
CA HIS A 379 -21.49 12.23 -26.46
C HIS A 379 -20.14 11.69 -26.95
N ALA A 380 -20.11 10.46 -27.48
CA ALA A 380 -18.89 9.87 -28.04
C ALA A 380 -18.41 10.61 -29.28
N ARG A 381 -19.33 10.97 -30.20
CA ARG A 381 -18.99 11.73 -31.42
C ARG A 381 -18.40 13.11 -31.12
N ARG A 382 -18.89 13.77 -30.07
CA ARG A 382 -18.48 15.12 -29.66
C ARG A 382 -17.35 15.15 -28.63
N ASN A 383 -16.69 14.01 -28.37
CA ASN A 383 -15.60 13.88 -27.40
C ASN A 383 -15.95 14.26 -25.95
N HIS A 384 -17.23 14.37 -25.60
CA HIS A 384 -17.68 14.82 -24.28
C HIS A 384 -17.12 13.96 -23.14
N PHE A 385 -17.10 12.63 -23.31
CA PHE A 385 -16.53 11.71 -22.31
C PHE A 385 -15.04 11.98 -22.03
N SER A 386 -14.26 12.18 -23.10
CA SER A 386 -12.82 12.46 -22.97
C SER A 386 -12.56 13.81 -22.31
N THR A 387 -13.34 14.83 -22.66
CA THR A 387 -13.23 16.18 -22.07
C THR A 387 -13.55 16.17 -20.59
N TRP A 388 -14.64 15.49 -20.19
CA TRP A 388 -15.05 15.39 -18.79
C TRP A 388 -14.04 14.59 -17.95
N LEU A 389 -13.57 13.44 -18.43
CA LEU A 389 -12.52 12.66 -17.77
C LEU A 389 -11.23 13.47 -17.58
N MET A 390 -10.80 14.20 -18.61
CA MET A 390 -9.62 15.07 -18.50
C MET A 390 -9.83 16.20 -17.49
N ALA A 391 -11.02 16.80 -17.41
CA ALA A 391 -11.33 17.82 -16.40
C ALA A 391 -11.28 17.25 -14.97
N HIS A 392 -11.64 15.98 -14.80
CA HIS A 392 -11.63 15.27 -13.50
C HIS A 392 -10.25 14.70 -13.11
N GLY A 393 -9.23 14.87 -13.95
CA GLY A 393 -7.87 14.41 -13.66
C GLY A 393 -7.50 13.05 -14.26
N GLU A 394 -8.37 12.43 -15.05
CA GLU A 394 -8.18 11.09 -15.62
C GLU A 394 -7.59 11.15 -17.04
N PHE A 395 -6.41 11.76 -17.15
CA PHE A 395 -5.82 12.17 -18.43
C PHE A 395 -5.38 11.02 -19.33
N GLU A 396 -4.79 9.96 -18.80
CA GLU A 396 -4.38 8.81 -19.61
C GLU A 396 -5.58 8.15 -20.29
N THR A 397 -6.63 7.95 -19.51
CA THR A 397 -7.89 7.38 -19.99
C THR A 397 -8.55 8.32 -20.98
N GLY A 398 -8.67 9.61 -20.65
CA GLY A 398 -9.21 10.63 -21.56
C GLY A 398 -8.44 10.70 -22.89
N ARG A 399 -7.10 10.59 -22.88
CA ARG A 399 -6.28 10.59 -24.10
C ARG A 399 -6.49 9.33 -24.94
N LYS A 400 -6.54 8.16 -24.31
CA LYS A 400 -6.88 6.90 -24.98
C LYS A 400 -8.26 6.97 -25.63
N MET A 401 -9.22 7.63 -24.98
CA MET A 401 -10.56 7.86 -25.52
C MET A 401 -10.54 8.82 -26.71
N ARG A 402 -9.90 10.00 -26.60
CA ARG A 402 -9.84 10.99 -27.69
C ARG A 402 -9.13 10.46 -28.95
N GLY A 403 -8.18 9.53 -28.78
CA GLY A 403 -7.52 8.84 -29.89
C GLY A 403 -8.36 7.80 -30.64
N LYS A 404 -9.55 7.44 -30.12
CA LYS A 404 -10.50 6.52 -30.74
C LYS A 404 -11.79 7.26 -31.07
N HIS A 405 -11.95 7.67 -32.33
CA HIS A 405 -13.19 8.26 -32.80
C HIS A 405 -14.35 7.25 -32.67
N ALA A 406 -15.60 7.70 -32.50
CA ALA A 406 -16.77 6.81 -32.39
C ALA A 406 -16.89 5.82 -33.57
N SER A 407 -16.33 6.17 -34.73
CA SER A 407 -16.23 5.32 -35.93
C SER A 407 -15.22 4.17 -35.84
N ALA A 408 -14.43 4.08 -34.77
CA ALA A 408 -13.50 2.98 -34.52
C ALA A 408 -14.14 1.80 -33.78
N PHE A 409 -15.41 1.93 -33.39
CA PHE A 409 -16.18 0.89 -32.70
C PHE A 409 -17.23 0.30 -33.64
N THR A 410 -17.41 -1.01 -33.57
CA THR A 410 -18.37 -1.80 -34.37
C THR A 410 -19.82 -1.60 -33.95
N SER A 411 -20.06 -1.33 -32.66
CA SER A 411 -21.40 -1.12 -32.09
C SER A 411 -21.40 -0.10 -30.93
N VAL A 412 -22.58 0.41 -30.56
CA VAL A 412 -22.72 1.30 -29.38
C VAL A 412 -22.45 0.53 -28.08
N GLU A 413 -22.75 -0.76 -28.04
CA GLU A 413 -22.47 -1.61 -26.89
C GLU A 413 -20.97 -1.79 -26.65
N ASP A 414 -20.16 -1.81 -27.72
CA ASP A 414 -18.69 -1.80 -27.60
C ASP A 414 -18.19 -0.50 -26.96
N ILE A 415 -18.81 0.64 -27.27
CA ILE A 415 -18.51 1.94 -26.65
C ILE A 415 -18.90 1.90 -25.17
N ARG A 416 -20.12 1.43 -24.85
CA ARG A 416 -20.60 1.30 -23.46
C ARG A 416 -19.67 0.43 -22.63
N SER A 417 -19.34 -0.75 -23.12
CA SER A 417 -18.42 -1.70 -22.48
C SER A 417 -17.02 -1.10 -22.33
N PHE A 418 -16.51 -0.41 -23.35
CA PHE A 418 -15.20 0.27 -23.28
C PHE A 418 -15.19 1.38 -22.23
N LEU A 419 -16.25 2.20 -22.14
CA LEU A 419 -16.40 3.21 -21.10
C LEU A 419 -16.41 2.56 -19.73
N ILE A 420 -17.30 1.61 -19.48
CA ILE A 420 -17.42 0.90 -18.19
C ILE A 420 -16.07 0.29 -17.77
N ASN A 421 -15.39 -0.42 -18.67
CA ASN A 421 -14.09 -1.03 -18.40
C ASN A 421 -13.01 0.02 -18.12
N SER A 422 -13.04 1.15 -18.82
CA SER A 422 -12.13 2.28 -18.57
C SER A 422 -12.35 2.88 -17.18
N PHE A 423 -13.60 3.04 -16.75
CA PHE A 423 -13.93 3.55 -15.41
C PHE A 423 -13.57 2.56 -14.30
N ILE A 424 -13.84 1.26 -14.51
CA ILE A 424 -13.41 0.20 -13.58
C ILE A 424 -11.88 0.21 -13.49
N SER A 425 -11.16 0.36 -14.61
CA SER A 425 -9.71 0.45 -14.62
C SER A 425 -9.20 1.70 -13.91
N ILE A 426 -9.85 2.86 -14.06
CA ILE A 426 -9.52 4.09 -13.30
C ILE A 426 -9.65 3.82 -11.81
N ARG A 427 -10.79 3.27 -11.37
CA ARG A 427 -11.08 3.00 -9.95
C ARG A 427 -10.12 1.97 -9.36
N LYS A 428 -9.86 0.86 -10.09
CA LYS A 428 -8.81 -0.10 -9.73
C LYS A 428 -7.47 0.62 -9.58
N ASN A 429 -7.05 1.43 -10.55
CA ASN A 429 -5.77 2.16 -10.47
C ASN A 429 -5.69 3.16 -9.31
N GLN A 430 -6.80 3.82 -8.95
CA GLN A 430 -6.86 4.72 -7.80
C GLN A 430 -6.78 3.96 -6.46
N ASN A 431 -7.36 2.76 -6.39
CA ASN A 431 -7.40 1.92 -5.19
C ASN A 431 -6.21 0.95 -5.08
N LEU A 432 -5.49 0.71 -6.17
CA LEU A 432 -4.37 -0.23 -6.26
C LEU A 432 -3.28 0.13 -5.24
N GLY A 433 -3.12 -0.75 -4.26
CA GLY A 433 -2.16 -0.60 -3.17
C GLY A 433 -2.47 0.47 -2.12
N ASN A 434 -3.67 1.04 -2.14
CA ASN A 434 -4.15 1.89 -1.06
C ASN A 434 -4.99 1.06 -0.07
N ILE A 435 -4.89 1.41 1.21
CA ILE A 435 -5.88 1.02 2.20
C ILE A 435 -7.08 1.93 1.97
N VAL A 436 -8.26 1.34 1.74
CA VAL A 436 -9.47 2.11 1.44
C VAL A 436 -10.40 2.02 2.64
N ASP A 437 -10.97 3.16 3.03
CA ASP A 437 -11.95 3.20 4.11
C ASP A 437 -13.24 2.48 3.71
N PHE A 438 -13.91 1.89 4.71
CA PHE A 438 -15.09 1.06 4.50
C PHE A 438 -16.21 1.81 3.79
N SER A 439 -16.67 1.26 2.67
CA SER A 439 -17.95 1.59 2.03
C SER A 439 -18.53 0.32 1.39
N GLU A 440 -19.86 0.25 1.29
CA GLU A 440 -20.55 -0.90 0.70
C GLU A 440 -20.10 -1.19 -0.73
N GLU A 441 -19.75 -0.16 -1.51
CA GLU A 441 -19.38 -0.33 -2.92
C GLU A 441 -17.96 -0.87 -3.12
N ILE A 442 -17.06 -0.64 -2.16
CA ILE A 442 -15.67 -1.14 -2.21
C ILE A 442 -15.64 -2.64 -1.90
N LEU A 443 -16.64 -3.15 -1.20
CA LEU A 443 -16.71 -4.56 -0.85
C LEU A 443 -16.70 -5.46 -2.10
N ASP A 444 -17.27 -5.04 -3.22
CA ASP A 444 -17.24 -5.85 -4.45
C ASP A 444 -15.92 -5.77 -5.23
N GLU A 445 -14.95 -4.94 -4.80
CA GLU A 445 -13.66 -4.82 -5.47
C GLU A 445 -12.70 -5.94 -5.06
N PRO A 446 -12.13 -6.70 -6.02
CA PRO A 446 -11.06 -7.64 -5.74
C PRO A 446 -9.76 -6.90 -5.38
N ASP A 447 -8.90 -7.55 -4.60
CA ASP A 447 -7.55 -7.09 -4.28
C ASP A 447 -7.47 -5.74 -3.52
N VAL A 448 -8.50 -5.42 -2.73
CA VAL A 448 -8.53 -4.24 -1.85
C VAL A 448 -8.50 -4.66 -0.37
N VAL A 449 -7.67 -3.97 0.42
CA VAL A 449 -7.69 -4.07 1.88
C VAL A 449 -8.56 -2.94 2.42
N VAL A 450 -9.66 -3.31 3.07
CA VAL A 450 -10.66 -2.37 3.59
C VAL A 450 -10.37 -2.05 5.06
N ARG A 451 -10.47 -0.77 5.44
CA ARG A 451 -10.28 -0.32 6.83
C ARG A 451 -11.57 0.22 7.44
N ILE A 452 -11.82 -0.16 8.69
CA ILE A 452 -12.80 0.47 9.59
C ILE A 452 -12.04 1.15 10.73
N GLY A 453 -12.40 2.39 11.05
CA GLY A 453 -11.71 3.21 12.07
C GLY A 453 -10.54 4.01 11.51
N LYS A 454 -10.00 4.93 12.33
CA LYS A 454 -8.92 5.86 11.97
C LYS A 454 -7.60 5.55 12.67
N GLY A 455 -7.60 4.60 13.61
CA GLY A 455 -6.43 4.19 14.38
C GLY A 455 -5.42 3.38 13.56
N SER A 456 -4.50 2.73 14.28
CA SER A 456 -3.49 1.86 13.69
C SER A 456 -4.10 0.55 13.19
N LEU A 457 -3.49 -0.07 12.19
CA LEU A 457 -3.89 -1.40 11.67
C LEU A 457 -3.24 -2.57 12.43
N GLY A 458 -2.38 -2.28 13.42
CA GLY A 458 -1.52 -3.28 14.06
C GLY A 458 -0.41 -3.82 13.13
N GLY A 459 0.46 -4.67 13.67
CA GLY A 459 1.60 -5.26 12.97
C GLY A 459 1.19 -6.06 11.73
N LYS A 460 0.32 -7.07 11.93
CA LYS A 460 -0.12 -7.97 10.86
C LYS A 460 -0.89 -7.24 9.78
N GLY A 461 -1.75 -6.30 10.20
CA GLY A 461 -2.58 -5.51 9.31
C GLY A 461 -1.75 -4.59 8.42
N ARG A 462 -0.71 -3.95 8.97
CA ARG A 462 0.27 -3.18 8.18
C ARG A 462 1.04 -4.06 7.21
N GLY A 463 1.47 -5.25 7.64
CA GLY A 463 2.13 -6.23 6.78
C GLY A 463 1.25 -6.64 5.59
N LEU A 464 -0.02 -6.96 5.85
CA LEU A 464 -1.02 -7.29 4.83
C LEU A 464 -1.30 -6.15 3.85
N ALA A 465 -1.50 -4.94 4.36
CA ALA A 465 -1.68 -3.76 3.52
C ALA A 465 -0.46 -3.51 2.62
N PHE A 466 0.75 -3.64 3.17
CA PHE A 466 2.00 -3.51 2.42
C PHE A 466 2.12 -4.59 1.34
N MET A 467 1.82 -5.85 1.65
CA MET A 467 1.83 -6.93 0.67
C MET A 467 0.84 -6.70 -0.46
N ASN A 468 -0.40 -6.31 -0.12
CA ASN A 468 -1.43 -6.04 -1.12
C ASN A 468 -0.97 -4.93 -2.07
N ALA A 469 -0.34 -3.87 -1.53
CA ALA A 469 0.24 -2.80 -2.31
C ALA A 469 1.41 -3.24 -3.19
N LEU A 470 2.30 -4.06 -2.67
CA LEU A 470 3.43 -4.57 -3.41
C LEU A 470 2.97 -5.48 -4.57
N LEU A 471 2.10 -6.46 -4.28
CA LEU A 471 1.55 -7.37 -5.29
C LEU A 471 0.72 -6.63 -6.35
N SER A 472 -0.07 -5.63 -5.94
CA SER A 472 -0.85 -4.76 -6.84
C SER A 472 -0.01 -3.89 -7.77
N THR A 473 1.12 -3.38 -7.27
CA THR A 473 2.00 -2.52 -8.09
C THR A 473 2.87 -3.32 -9.04
N MET A 474 3.18 -4.56 -8.67
CA MET A 474 4.02 -5.47 -9.43
C MET A 474 3.24 -6.22 -10.50
N ASP A 475 3.83 -6.34 -11.68
CA ASP A 475 3.27 -7.17 -12.75
C ASP A 475 3.68 -8.64 -12.55
N LEU A 476 3.44 -9.19 -11.36
CA LEU A 476 3.73 -10.60 -11.05
C LEU A 476 2.89 -11.55 -11.91
N ALA A 477 1.70 -11.10 -12.32
CA ALA A 477 0.82 -11.82 -13.24
C ALA A 477 1.46 -12.08 -14.61
N SER A 478 2.32 -11.19 -15.11
CA SER A 478 3.02 -11.44 -16.38
C SER A 478 4.20 -12.40 -16.25
N MET A 479 4.80 -12.52 -15.05
CA MET A 479 5.89 -13.47 -14.80
C MET A 479 5.39 -14.90 -14.58
N TYR A 480 4.21 -15.08 -13.95
CA TYR A 480 3.65 -16.39 -13.61
C TYR A 480 2.29 -16.64 -14.29
N SER A 481 2.28 -16.68 -15.63
CA SER A 481 1.03 -16.80 -16.43
C SER A 481 0.19 -18.06 -16.17
N ASN A 482 0.76 -19.10 -15.55
CA ASN A 482 0.13 -20.37 -15.22
C ASN A 482 -0.27 -20.50 -13.74
N MET A 483 -0.20 -19.43 -12.94
CA MET A 483 -0.63 -19.41 -11.55
C MET A 483 -1.12 -18.03 -11.13
N GLU A 484 -2.29 -17.96 -10.50
CA GLU A 484 -2.84 -16.70 -9.98
C GLU A 484 -2.25 -16.43 -8.59
N ILE A 485 -1.71 -15.23 -8.38
CA ILE A 485 -1.10 -14.78 -7.11
C ILE A 485 -1.95 -13.66 -6.55
N THR A 486 -2.50 -13.83 -5.35
CA THR A 486 -3.41 -12.86 -4.73
C THR A 486 -3.30 -12.88 -3.21
N VAL A 487 -3.86 -11.86 -2.56
CA VAL A 487 -4.11 -11.82 -1.12
C VAL A 487 -5.60 -12.08 -0.91
N PRO A 488 -6.01 -12.95 0.04
CA PRO A 488 -7.42 -13.12 0.31
C PRO A 488 -8.09 -11.80 0.69
N ARG A 489 -9.37 -11.65 0.36
CA ARG A 489 -10.14 -10.46 0.69
C ARG A 489 -10.07 -10.20 2.20
N THR A 490 -9.67 -8.98 2.55
CA THR A 490 -9.28 -8.63 3.91
C THR A 490 -9.93 -7.32 4.33
N LEU A 491 -10.56 -7.33 5.50
CA LEU A 491 -11.10 -6.17 6.20
C LEU A 491 -10.37 -6.03 7.54
N ILE A 492 -9.97 -4.81 7.90
CA ILE A 492 -9.22 -4.51 9.12
C ILE A 492 -10.02 -3.50 9.96
N ILE A 493 -10.30 -3.86 11.20
CA ILE A 493 -10.84 -2.98 12.22
C ILE A 493 -9.66 -2.39 13.00
N ALA A 494 -9.51 -1.07 12.95
CA ALA A 494 -8.37 -0.36 13.54
C ALA A 494 -8.44 -0.29 15.08
N THR A 495 -7.31 0.06 15.70
CA THR A 495 -7.13 0.05 17.17
C THR A 495 -8.01 1.03 17.94
N ASP A 496 -8.50 2.10 17.31
CA ASP A 496 -9.41 3.06 17.96
C ASP A 496 -10.76 2.42 18.31
N VAL A 497 -11.24 1.49 17.50
CA VAL A 497 -12.46 0.73 17.78
C VAL A 497 -12.30 -0.17 19.02
N PHE A 498 -11.09 -0.64 19.29
CA PHE A 498 -10.79 -1.40 20.51
C PHE A 498 -10.91 -0.51 21.75
N ASP A 499 -10.36 0.71 21.70
CA ASP A 499 -10.49 1.68 22.79
C ASP A 499 -11.98 2.01 23.04
N ASP A 500 -12.73 2.33 21.96
CA ASP A 500 -14.17 2.62 22.03
C ASP A 500 -14.96 1.43 22.63
N PHE A 501 -14.59 0.20 22.27
CA PHE A 501 -15.21 -1.01 22.81
C PHE A 501 -14.96 -1.17 24.32
N LEU A 502 -13.72 -0.95 24.78
CA LEU A 502 -13.39 -1.04 26.21
C LEU A 502 -14.13 0.02 27.02
N ASP A 503 -14.13 1.26 26.55
CA ASP A 503 -14.80 2.39 27.19
C ASP A 503 -16.32 2.19 27.28
N LEU A 504 -16.95 1.79 26.17
CA LEU A 504 -18.39 1.53 26.11
C LEU A 504 -18.84 0.47 27.13
N ASN A 505 -18.00 -0.52 27.40
CA ASN A 505 -18.32 -1.64 28.29
C ASN A 505 -17.73 -1.47 29.71
N GLY A 506 -17.01 -0.37 29.98
CA GLY A 506 -16.32 -0.12 31.25
C GLY A 506 -15.34 -1.24 31.60
N LEU A 507 -14.61 -1.74 30.62
CA LEU A 507 -13.62 -2.81 30.76
C LEU A 507 -12.24 -2.17 31.01
N SER A 508 -11.57 -2.57 32.09
CA SER A 508 -10.20 -2.15 32.39
C SER A 508 -9.39 -3.32 32.93
N ARG A 509 -8.05 -3.25 32.80
CA ARG A 509 -7.15 -4.29 33.35
C ARG A 509 -7.35 -4.47 34.85
N THR A 510 -7.51 -3.39 35.61
CA THR A 510 -7.79 -3.43 37.05
C THR A 510 -9.07 -4.20 37.39
N ARG A 511 -10.11 -4.07 36.58
CA ARG A 511 -11.39 -4.76 36.79
C ARG A 511 -11.34 -6.24 36.41
N LEU A 512 -10.44 -6.61 35.50
CA LEU A 512 -10.27 -7.97 34.99
C LEU A 512 -9.17 -8.75 35.74
N SER A 513 -8.33 -8.07 36.52
CA SER A 513 -7.28 -8.68 37.32
C SER A 513 -7.83 -9.74 38.29
N GLY A 514 -7.13 -10.88 38.38
CA GLY A 514 -7.48 -12.00 39.26
C GLY A 514 -8.60 -12.91 38.76
N ARG A 515 -9.21 -12.62 37.60
CA ARG A 515 -10.22 -13.49 36.97
C ARG A 515 -9.58 -14.62 36.17
N SER A 516 -10.31 -15.73 36.04
CA SER A 516 -9.94 -16.83 35.16
C SER A 516 -10.15 -16.48 33.68
N ASP A 517 -9.50 -17.23 32.80
CA ASP A 517 -9.52 -17.00 31.36
C ASP A 517 -10.94 -17.27 30.80
N GLU A 518 -11.63 -18.25 31.38
CA GLU A 518 -13.03 -18.57 31.09
C GLU A 518 -13.98 -17.43 31.48
N GLU A 519 -13.78 -16.83 32.66
CA GLU A 519 -14.56 -15.67 33.10
C GLU A 519 -14.34 -14.46 32.18
N ILE A 520 -13.08 -14.20 31.79
CA ILE A 520 -12.74 -13.11 30.86
C ILE A 520 -13.45 -13.32 29.52
N ARG A 521 -13.36 -14.52 28.92
CA ARG A 521 -14.08 -14.84 27.67
C ARG A 521 -15.58 -14.64 27.81
N MET A 522 -16.17 -15.05 28.94
CA MET A 522 -17.60 -14.87 29.20
C MET A 522 -17.98 -13.39 29.24
N ILE A 523 -17.22 -12.56 29.97
CA ILE A 523 -17.46 -11.12 30.07
C ILE A 523 -17.47 -10.49 28.66
N PHE A 524 -16.40 -10.68 27.90
CA PHE A 524 -16.27 -10.11 26.55
C PHE A 524 -17.35 -10.62 25.60
N SER A 525 -17.75 -11.89 25.69
CA SER A 525 -18.81 -12.45 24.84
C SER A 525 -20.18 -11.77 25.04
N THR A 526 -20.44 -11.27 26.26
CA THR A 526 -21.68 -10.56 26.64
C THR A 526 -21.59 -9.05 26.46
N SER A 527 -20.40 -8.50 26.23
CA SER A 527 -20.17 -7.09 25.93
C SER A 527 -20.75 -6.68 24.58
N ARG A 528 -21.05 -5.39 24.41
CA ARG A 528 -21.63 -4.82 23.19
C ARG A 528 -20.55 -4.23 22.30
N LEU A 529 -20.63 -4.47 21.00
CA LEU A 529 -19.82 -3.73 20.03
C LEU A 529 -20.46 -2.35 19.80
N PRO A 530 -19.69 -1.33 19.40
CA PRO A 530 -20.26 -0.07 18.96
C PRO A 530 -21.26 -0.31 17.81
N GLY A 531 -22.43 0.34 17.86
CA GLY A 531 -23.54 0.04 16.93
C GLY A 531 -23.21 0.23 15.45
N GLU A 532 -22.31 1.18 15.12
CA GLU A 532 -21.82 1.39 13.76
C GLU A 532 -21.06 0.17 13.23
N ILE A 533 -20.24 -0.47 14.08
CA ILE A 533 -19.46 -1.66 13.73
C ILE A 533 -20.39 -2.84 13.44
N GLU A 534 -21.44 -3.03 14.23
CA GLU A 534 -22.42 -4.11 14.00
C GLU A 534 -23.10 -3.97 12.63
N VAL A 535 -23.50 -2.74 12.25
CA VAL A 535 -24.09 -2.45 10.92
C VAL A 535 -23.07 -2.70 9.80
N GLN A 536 -21.82 -2.27 9.98
CA GLN A 536 -20.76 -2.50 8.99
C GLN A 536 -20.44 -4.00 8.82
N MET A 537 -20.46 -4.78 9.91
CA MET A 537 -20.27 -6.25 9.85
C MET A 537 -21.43 -6.94 9.16
N GLU A 538 -22.67 -6.49 9.40
CA GLU A 538 -23.85 -6.99 8.67
C GLU A 538 -23.70 -6.74 7.16
N THR A 539 -23.32 -5.53 6.76
CA THR A 539 -23.08 -5.16 5.36
C THR A 539 -21.94 -5.98 4.76
N PHE A 540 -20.82 -6.15 5.47
CA PHE A 540 -19.71 -6.99 5.02
C PHE A 540 -20.16 -8.43 4.71
N LEU A 541 -20.97 -9.04 5.59
CA LEU A 541 -21.45 -10.41 5.44
C LEU A 541 -22.46 -10.60 4.28
N LYS A 542 -23.13 -9.53 3.83
CA LYS A 542 -23.95 -9.58 2.61
C LYS A 542 -23.09 -9.83 1.36
N HIS A 543 -21.84 -9.36 1.36
CA HIS A 543 -20.91 -9.46 0.24
C HIS A 543 -19.86 -10.57 0.36
N SER A 544 -19.70 -11.22 1.52
CA SER A 544 -18.76 -12.33 1.69
C SER A 544 -19.50 -13.59 2.13
N VAL A 545 -19.39 -14.67 1.36
CA VAL A 545 -20.07 -15.97 1.59
C VAL A 545 -19.11 -17.11 1.91
N ARG A 546 -17.80 -16.82 1.97
CA ARG A 546 -16.76 -17.82 2.25
C ARG A 546 -16.42 -17.86 3.73
N PRO A 547 -15.83 -18.96 4.24
CA PRO A 547 -15.36 -19.01 5.62
C PRO A 547 -14.39 -17.86 5.92
N LEU A 548 -14.39 -17.39 7.17
CA LEU A 548 -13.64 -16.21 7.60
C LEU A 548 -12.67 -16.58 8.73
N ALA A 549 -11.48 -15.99 8.70
CA ALA A 549 -10.53 -15.99 9.80
C ALA A 549 -10.53 -14.60 10.46
N VAL A 550 -10.80 -14.56 11.75
CA VAL A 550 -10.75 -13.37 12.60
C VAL A 550 -9.46 -13.43 13.41
N ARG A 551 -8.48 -12.59 13.05
CA ARG A 551 -7.10 -12.64 13.54
C ARG A 551 -6.79 -11.41 14.39
N SER A 552 -6.00 -11.61 15.43
CA SER A 552 -5.36 -10.53 16.18
C SER A 552 -4.33 -9.79 15.32
N SER A 553 -4.27 -8.47 15.48
CA SER A 553 -3.21 -7.62 14.92
C SER A 553 -2.83 -6.58 15.96
N SER A 554 -1.97 -6.95 16.90
CA SER A 554 -1.56 -6.03 17.96
C SER A 554 -0.58 -4.99 17.43
N LEU A 555 -0.42 -3.86 18.12
CA LEU A 555 0.56 -2.82 17.74
C LEU A 555 2.00 -3.36 17.70
N LEU A 556 2.25 -4.21 18.67
CA LEU A 556 3.51 -4.79 19.09
C LEU A 556 3.87 -6.06 18.29
N GLU A 557 2.87 -6.83 17.82
CA GLU A 557 2.99 -8.19 17.26
C GLU A 557 4.02 -8.36 16.13
N ASP A 558 4.28 -7.34 15.32
CA ASP A 558 5.28 -7.38 14.24
C ASP A 558 6.21 -6.16 14.27
N SER A 559 6.57 -5.69 15.47
CA SER A 559 7.64 -4.69 15.62
C SER A 559 8.95 -5.25 15.07
N GLN A 560 9.67 -4.48 14.24
CA GLN A 560 10.98 -4.89 13.69
C GLN A 560 12.02 -5.15 14.77
N ALA A 561 11.92 -4.49 15.93
CA ALA A 561 12.87 -4.65 17.02
C ALA A 561 12.59 -5.92 17.85
N GLN A 562 11.31 -6.25 18.07
CA GLN A 562 10.85 -7.35 18.93
C GLN A 562 9.49 -7.88 18.43
N PRO A 563 9.47 -8.79 17.44
CA PRO A 563 8.22 -9.37 16.95
C PRO A 563 7.64 -10.35 17.98
N PHE A 564 6.30 -10.34 18.16
CA PHE A 564 5.58 -11.23 19.07
C PHE A 564 4.76 -12.23 18.26
N SER A 565 4.95 -13.52 18.50
CA SER A 565 4.38 -14.54 17.61
C SER A 565 3.53 -15.53 18.40
N GLY A 566 2.24 -15.61 18.06
CA GLY A 566 1.33 -16.64 18.57
C GLY A 566 0.87 -16.46 20.01
N VAL A 567 0.91 -15.23 20.53
CA VAL A 567 0.44 -14.88 21.89
C VAL A 567 -1.08 -14.68 21.93
N TYR A 568 -1.64 -14.17 20.83
CA TYR A 568 -3.06 -13.83 20.73
C TYR A 568 -3.82 -14.85 19.87
N GLU A 569 -5.10 -15.03 20.18
CA GLU A 569 -5.95 -16.05 19.57
C GLU A 569 -6.41 -15.66 18.16
N THR A 570 -6.62 -16.66 17.31
CA THR A 570 -7.23 -16.50 15.98
C THR A 570 -8.41 -17.45 15.82
N TYR A 571 -9.56 -16.92 15.44
CA TYR A 571 -10.80 -17.70 15.31
C TYR A 571 -11.18 -17.89 13.85
N MET A 572 -11.38 -19.15 13.43
CA MET A 572 -11.90 -19.47 12.10
C MET A 572 -13.38 -19.84 12.19
N ILE A 573 -14.22 -19.15 11.43
CA ILE A 573 -15.67 -19.34 11.40
C ILE A 573 -16.13 -19.82 10.03
N PRO A 574 -17.11 -20.75 9.96
CA PRO A 574 -17.53 -21.37 8.70
C PRO A 574 -18.28 -20.41 7.77
N ASN A 575 -18.94 -19.38 8.34
CA ASN A 575 -19.73 -18.40 7.59
C ASN A 575 -20.77 -19.05 6.64
N ALA A 576 -21.35 -20.19 7.05
CA ALA A 576 -22.06 -21.10 6.14
C ALA A 576 -23.60 -21.06 6.24
N SER A 577 -24.16 -20.44 7.29
CA SER A 577 -25.62 -20.39 7.48
C SER A 577 -26.32 -19.64 6.34
N LYS A 578 -27.52 -20.09 5.94
CA LYS A 578 -28.31 -19.38 4.93
C LYS A 578 -28.85 -18.05 5.43
N SER A 579 -29.04 -17.91 6.74
CA SER A 579 -29.50 -16.68 7.37
C SER A 579 -28.31 -15.82 7.79
N LEU A 580 -28.44 -14.50 7.63
CA LEU A 580 -27.41 -13.54 8.01
C LEU A 580 -27.21 -13.44 9.53
N SER A 581 -28.28 -13.62 10.31
CA SER A 581 -28.25 -13.42 11.76
C SER A 581 -27.28 -14.38 12.48
N PRO A 582 -27.30 -15.71 12.26
CA PRO A 582 -26.30 -16.61 12.84
C PRO A 582 -24.86 -16.30 12.40
N ARG A 583 -24.68 -15.83 11.17
CA ARG A 583 -23.34 -15.48 10.63
C ARG A 583 -22.80 -14.22 11.32
N LEU A 584 -23.65 -13.22 11.51
CA LEU A 584 -23.32 -12.00 12.23
C LEU A 584 -23.01 -12.30 13.69
N ASP A 585 -23.78 -13.16 14.34
CA ASP A 585 -23.53 -13.58 15.72
C ASP A 585 -22.16 -14.25 15.88
N GLN A 586 -21.82 -15.19 14.99
CA GLN A 586 -20.50 -15.85 14.99
C GLN A 586 -19.34 -14.87 14.76
N LEU A 587 -19.49 -13.95 13.79
CA LEU A 587 -18.45 -12.97 13.49
C LEU A 587 -18.24 -11.99 14.64
N THR A 588 -19.32 -11.42 15.18
CA THR A 588 -19.25 -10.49 16.30
C THR A 588 -18.74 -11.16 17.57
N LEU A 589 -19.07 -12.43 17.80
CA LEU A 589 -18.50 -13.20 18.89
C LEU A 589 -16.99 -13.39 18.72
N ALA A 590 -16.54 -13.83 17.54
CA ALA A 590 -15.12 -14.03 17.26
C ALA A 590 -14.31 -12.72 17.46
N ILE A 591 -14.84 -11.59 17.01
CA ILE A 591 -14.26 -10.25 17.25
C ILE A 591 -14.06 -9.99 18.75
N LYS A 592 -15.10 -10.23 19.56
CA LYS A 592 -15.06 -10.01 21.02
C LYS A 592 -14.07 -10.94 21.72
N LEU A 593 -13.97 -12.19 21.28
CA LEU A 593 -13.01 -13.16 21.83
C LEU A 593 -11.57 -12.80 21.47
N VAL A 594 -11.31 -12.28 20.26
CA VAL A 594 -9.99 -11.73 19.91
C VAL A 594 -9.63 -10.56 20.81
N TYR A 595 -10.55 -9.64 21.10
CA TYR A 595 -10.31 -8.58 22.09
C TYR A 595 -10.08 -9.12 23.50
N ALA A 596 -10.78 -10.17 23.90
CA ALA A 596 -10.57 -10.85 25.18
C ALA A 596 -9.15 -11.42 25.31
N SER A 597 -8.55 -11.88 24.19
CA SER A 597 -7.22 -12.50 24.17
C SER A 597 -6.10 -11.60 24.74
N VAL A 598 -6.26 -10.27 24.70
CA VAL A 598 -5.32 -9.29 25.27
C VAL A 598 -5.23 -9.35 26.80
N PHE A 599 -6.26 -9.90 27.44
CA PHE A 599 -6.40 -9.95 28.89
C PHE A 599 -6.20 -11.36 29.47
N LEU A 600 -5.98 -12.36 28.62
CA LEU A 600 -5.73 -13.74 29.06
C LEU A 600 -4.37 -13.86 29.75
N ARG A 601 -4.26 -14.79 30.71
CA ARG A 601 -3.05 -14.94 31.54
C ARG A 601 -1.77 -15.08 30.73
N GLN A 602 -1.81 -15.89 29.66
CA GLN A 602 -0.65 -16.10 28.79
C GLN A 602 -0.16 -14.79 28.14
N ALA A 603 -1.07 -13.96 27.64
CA ALA A 603 -0.74 -12.69 26.99
C ALA A 603 -0.22 -11.65 27.99
N VAL A 604 -0.86 -11.55 29.16
CA VAL A 604 -0.44 -10.62 30.22
C VAL A 604 0.96 -10.94 30.72
N GLN A 605 1.22 -12.20 31.08
CA GLN A 605 2.54 -12.64 31.55
C GLN A 605 3.63 -12.41 30.50
N TYR A 606 3.30 -12.62 29.22
CA TYR A 606 4.22 -12.40 28.12
C TYR A 606 4.64 -10.93 28.02
N ILE A 607 3.69 -9.99 28.10
CA ILE A 607 3.96 -8.55 28.03
C ILE A 607 4.76 -8.06 29.25
N GLU A 608 4.40 -8.53 30.45
CA GLU A 608 5.11 -8.17 31.69
C GLU A 608 6.58 -8.61 31.68
N ASN A 609 6.87 -9.80 31.14
CA ASN A 609 8.23 -10.31 31.00
C ASN A 609 9.11 -9.49 30.03
N LEU A 610 8.50 -8.72 29.12
CA LEU A 610 9.20 -7.85 28.16
C LEU A 610 9.44 -6.44 28.70
N HIS A 611 9.02 -6.15 29.94
CA HIS A 611 9.06 -4.81 30.54
C HIS A 611 8.26 -3.75 29.75
N PHE A 612 7.31 -4.15 28.91
CA PHE A 612 6.36 -3.21 28.32
C PHE A 612 5.21 -2.93 29.28
N ASN A 613 4.65 -1.72 29.19
CA ASN A 613 3.42 -1.42 29.90
C ASN A 613 2.25 -2.11 29.19
N ALA A 614 1.59 -3.03 29.88
CA ALA A 614 0.44 -3.76 29.33
C ALA A 614 -0.74 -2.84 28.97
N GLU A 615 -0.81 -1.62 29.51
CA GLU A 615 -1.81 -0.61 29.13
C GLU A 615 -1.55 0.04 27.76
N GLU A 616 -0.33 -0.03 27.23
CA GLU A 616 0.01 0.51 25.91
C GLU A 616 -0.38 -0.43 24.76
N GLU A 617 -0.69 -1.69 25.08
CA GLU A 617 -1.05 -2.68 24.07
C GLU A 617 -2.47 -2.46 23.55
N LYS A 618 -2.58 -2.23 22.24
CA LYS A 618 -3.86 -2.08 21.53
C LYS A 618 -4.01 -3.14 20.46
N MET A 619 -5.25 -3.52 20.20
CA MET A 619 -5.59 -4.61 19.30
C MET A 619 -6.39 -4.11 18.10
N ALA A 620 -5.84 -4.26 16.89
CA ALA A 620 -6.62 -4.24 15.67
C ALA A 620 -7.11 -5.66 15.35
N ILE A 621 -8.17 -5.79 14.56
CA ILE A 621 -8.71 -7.09 14.14
C ILE A 621 -8.65 -7.19 12.63
N ILE A 622 -8.16 -8.33 12.14
CA ILE A 622 -8.17 -8.66 10.71
C ILE A 622 -9.26 -9.71 10.47
N ILE A 623 -10.18 -9.43 9.58
CA ILE A 623 -11.21 -10.35 9.09
C ILE A 623 -10.84 -10.70 7.65
N GLN A 624 -10.43 -11.94 7.42
CA GLN A 624 -9.87 -12.39 6.14
C GLN A 624 -10.59 -13.63 5.65
N GLU A 625 -10.88 -13.72 4.34
CA GLU A 625 -11.42 -14.96 3.76
C GLU A 625 -10.41 -16.11 3.87
N VAL A 626 -10.90 -17.29 4.29
CA VAL A 626 -10.06 -18.48 4.39
C VAL A 626 -9.79 -19.04 2.99
N ALA A 627 -8.51 -19.15 2.63
CA ALA A 627 -8.07 -19.81 1.42
C ALA A 627 -8.35 -21.33 1.51
N GLY A 628 -9.07 -21.87 0.53
CA GLY A 628 -9.38 -23.30 0.47
C GLY A 628 -10.56 -23.63 -0.44
N GLU A 629 -10.95 -24.89 -0.42
CA GLU A 629 -12.15 -25.39 -1.09
C GLU A 629 -13.00 -26.25 -0.14
N ARG A 630 -14.28 -26.38 -0.47
CA ARG A 630 -15.22 -27.20 0.30
C ARG A 630 -15.13 -28.67 -0.14
N HIS A 631 -14.91 -29.56 0.82
CA HIS A 631 -14.87 -31.00 0.66
C HIS A 631 -15.91 -31.65 1.60
N GLY A 632 -17.13 -31.82 1.09
CA GLY A 632 -18.26 -32.29 1.91
C GLY A 632 -18.59 -31.29 3.02
N ASP A 633 -18.47 -31.73 4.27
CA ASP A 633 -18.73 -30.91 5.47
C ASP A 633 -17.48 -30.18 5.99
N TYR A 634 -16.37 -30.26 5.24
CA TYR A 634 -15.09 -29.69 5.61
C TYR A 634 -14.62 -28.64 4.61
N TYR A 635 -13.76 -27.74 5.05
CA TYR A 635 -13.13 -26.73 4.21
C TYR A 635 -11.65 -26.60 4.54
N TYR A 636 -10.78 -26.73 3.53
CA TYR A 636 -9.32 -26.61 3.70
C TYR A 636 -8.62 -26.38 2.35
N PRO A 637 -7.40 -25.80 2.34
CA PRO A 637 -6.57 -25.72 1.15
C PRO A 637 -5.79 -27.02 0.94
N GLN A 638 -5.50 -27.35 -0.31
CA GLN A 638 -4.68 -28.52 -0.65
C GLN A 638 -3.24 -28.38 -0.13
N ILE A 639 -2.71 -27.16 -0.08
CA ILE A 639 -1.37 -26.88 0.43
C ILE A 639 -1.44 -25.67 1.35
N SER A 640 -0.84 -25.77 2.52
CA SER A 640 -0.45 -24.62 3.35
C SER A 640 1.05 -24.67 3.58
N GLY A 641 1.67 -23.51 3.75
CA GLY A 641 3.10 -23.46 3.96
C GLY A 641 3.60 -22.21 4.65
N VAL A 642 4.81 -22.34 5.20
CA VAL A 642 5.61 -21.26 5.78
C VAL A 642 6.94 -21.24 5.05
N GLY A 643 7.31 -20.08 4.52
CA GLY A 643 8.59 -19.85 3.86
C GLY A 643 9.45 -18.88 4.65
N GLN A 644 10.73 -19.19 4.82
CA GLN A 644 11.70 -18.36 5.51
C GLN A 644 12.85 -18.05 4.55
N SER A 645 13.24 -16.78 4.50
CA SER A 645 14.36 -16.30 3.68
C SER A 645 15.74 -16.50 4.31
N TRP A 646 15.79 -17.25 5.42
CA TRP A 646 17.01 -17.63 6.12
C TRP A 646 16.88 -19.09 6.53
N ASN A 647 17.87 -19.89 6.18
CA ASN A 647 17.95 -21.29 6.57
C ASN A 647 18.88 -21.43 7.77
N TYR A 648 18.31 -21.74 8.94
CA TYR A 648 19.06 -21.93 10.17
C TYR A 648 19.91 -23.20 10.16
N TYR A 649 19.55 -24.22 9.36
CA TYR A 649 20.17 -25.55 9.37
C TYR A 649 20.37 -26.06 7.93
N PRO A 650 21.31 -25.48 7.18
CA PRO A 650 21.57 -25.91 5.80
C PRO A 650 22.08 -27.35 5.75
N VAL A 651 21.53 -28.16 4.83
CA VAL A 651 21.96 -29.54 4.56
C VAL A 651 22.61 -29.66 3.19
N GLY A 652 23.61 -30.53 3.05
CA GLY A 652 24.29 -30.77 1.78
C GLY A 652 24.96 -29.49 1.22
N PRO A 653 24.65 -29.05 -0.03
CA PRO A 653 25.25 -27.85 -0.62
C PRO A 653 24.59 -26.53 -0.19
N MET A 654 23.53 -26.59 0.62
CA MET A 654 22.77 -25.41 1.04
C MET A 654 23.61 -24.47 1.92
N LYS A 655 23.23 -23.19 1.96
CA LYS A 655 23.82 -22.16 2.82
C LYS A 655 22.77 -21.53 3.72
N THR A 656 23.22 -20.79 4.73
CA THR A 656 22.33 -20.07 5.65
C THR A 656 21.48 -19.00 4.96
N ASP A 657 22.01 -18.38 3.90
CA ASP A 657 21.30 -17.40 3.07
C ASP A 657 20.30 -18.04 2.06
N ASP A 658 20.28 -19.37 1.94
CA ASP A 658 19.28 -20.08 1.12
C ASP A 658 17.92 -20.11 1.82
N LYS A 659 16.85 -20.27 1.05
CA LYS A 659 15.48 -20.22 1.57
C LYS A 659 15.05 -21.59 2.09
N LEU A 660 14.21 -21.60 3.12
CA LEU A 660 13.62 -22.82 3.68
C LEU A 660 12.09 -22.72 3.58
N CYS A 661 11.44 -23.78 3.12
CA CYS A 661 9.98 -23.85 3.06
C CYS A 661 9.47 -25.14 3.69
N SER A 662 8.46 -25.00 4.54
CA SER A 662 7.72 -26.11 5.14
C SER A 662 6.30 -26.14 4.56
N LEU A 663 5.86 -27.31 4.09
CA LEU A 663 4.56 -27.54 3.47
C LEU A 663 3.75 -28.59 4.25
N ALA A 664 2.44 -28.42 4.30
CA ALA A 664 1.50 -29.42 4.82
C ALA A 664 0.21 -29.46 3.98
N LEU A 665 -0.46 -30.62 4.01
CA LEU A 665 -1.83 -30.76 3.52
C LEU A 665 -2.78 -30.18 4.56
N GLY A 666 -3.81 -29.46 4.12
CA GLY A 666 -4.84 -28.89 4.98
C GLY A 666 -4.48 -27.52 5.53
N MET A 667 -5.14 -27.14 6.63
CA MET A 667 -4.99 -25.82 7.24
C MET A 667 -3.58 -25.59 7.80
N GLY A 668 -3.08 -24.35 7.70
CA GLY A 668 -1.71 -23.96 8.09
C GLY A 668 -1.33 -24.13 9.57
N HIS A 669 -2.28 -24.51 10.42
CA HIS A 669 -2.05 -24.85 11.83
C HIS A 669 -0.98 -25.93 12.01
N GLU A 670 -0.82 -26.85 11.03
CA GLU A 670 0.23 -27.87 11.09
C GLU A 670 1.63 -27.27 10.97
N VAL A 671 1.84 -26.32 10.06
CA VAL A 671 3.16 -25.74 9.80
C VAL A 671 3.49 -24.65 10.83
N ALA A 672 2.55 -23.76 11.12
CA ALA A 672 2.75 -22.67 12.08
C ALA A 672 2.94 -23.18 13.53
N GLY A 673 2.26 -24.27 13.89
CA GLY A 673 2.37 -24.92 15.19
C GLY A 673 3.56 -25.87 15.33
N GLY A 674 4.37 -26.05 14.28
CA GLY A 674 5.53 -26.92 14.30
C GLY A 674 5.23 -28.42 14.31
N ASN A 675 4.08 -28.84 13.78
CA ASN A 675 3.75 -30.26 13.63
C ASN A 675 4.45 -30.87 12.40
N ARG A 676 4.16 -32.15 12.10
CA ARG A 676 4.75 -32.88 10.97
C ARG A 676 4.48 -32.18 9.64
N SER A 677 5.54 -31.74 8.96
CA SER A 677 5.50 -31.01 7.68
C SER A 677 6.61 -31.47 6.74
N PHE A 678 6.39 -31.37 5.44
CA PHE A 678 7.43 -31.61 4.44
C PHE A 678 8.31 -30.37 4.25
N ARG A 679 9.64 -30.52 4.30
CA ARG A 679 10.59 -29.41 4.13
C ARG A 679 11.34 -29.50 2.81
N PHE A 680 11.55 -28.36 2.17
CA PHE A 680 12.40 -28.24 0.99
C PHE A 680 13.04 -26.86 0.90
N CYS A 681 14.10 -26.75 0.11
CA CYS A 681 14.77 -25.49 -0.20
C CYS A 681 14.37 -25.02 -1.60
N PRO A 682 13.69 -23.87 -1.76
CA PRO A 682 13.35 -23.32 -3.07
C PRO A 682 14.56 -23.02 -3.98
N ASP A 683 15.73 -22.75 -3.40
CA ASP A 683 16.97 -22.56 -4.15
C ASP A 683 17.54 -23.90 -4.69
N TRP A 684 17.23 -25.01 -4.02
CA TRP A 684 17.70 -26.37 -4.33
C TRP A 684 16.56 -27.42 -4.28
N PRO A 685 15.49 -27.28 -5.09
CA PRO A 685 14.26 -28.08 -4.92
C PRO A 685 14.46 -29.58 -5.18
N ALA A 686 15.47 -29.95 -5.98
CA ALA A 686 15.80 -31.35 -6.29
C ALA A 686 16.65 -32.04 -5.21
N VAL A 687 17.17 -31.29 -4.22
CA VAL A 687 17.97 -31.86 -3.14
C VAL A 687 17.05 -32.22 -1.98
N PRO A 688 16.94 -33.51 -1.59
CA PRO A 688 16.08 -33.91 -0.48
C PRO A 688 16.62 -33.32 0.83
N TYR A 689 15.74 -32.70 1.61
CA TYR A 689 16.10 -32.13 2.91
C TYR A 689 16.29 -33.21 3.98
N HIS A 690 15.50 -34.29 3.91
CA HIS A 690 15.61 -35.45 4.80
C HIS A 690 15.87 -36.72 3.98
N PRO A 691 16.59 -37.72 4.54
CA PRO A 691 16.65 -39.07 3.99
C PRO A 691 15.24 -39.68 3.81
N LEU A 692 15.11 -40.62 2.87
CA LEU A 692 13.82 -41.24 2.55
C LEU A 692 13.16 -41.91 3.77
N GLU A 693 13.94 -42.59 4.60
CA GLU A 693 13.45 -43.27 5.80
C GLU A 693 12.80 -42.29 6.79
N ASP A 694 13.44 -41.14 7.00
CA ASP A 694 12.93 -40.07 7.87
C ASP A 694 11.70 -39.40 7.24
N ALA A 695 11.71 -39.18 5.92
CA ALA A 695 10.56 -38.63 5.20
C ALA A 695 9.31 -39.54 5.33
N VAL A 696 9.48 -40.86 5.34
CA VAL A 696 8.38 -41.82 5.56
C VAL A 696 7.93 -41.80 7.03
N LYS A 697 8.88 -41.85 7.98
CA LYS A 697 8.61 -41.94 9.42
C LYS A 697 7.90 -40.69 9.96
N TYR A 698 8.32 -39.50 9.51
CA TYR A 698 7.82 -38.21 9.98
C TYR A 698 6.78 -37.58 9.05
N SER A 699 6.34 -38.30 8.01
CA SER A 699 5.24 -37.86 7.14
C SER A 699 3.97 -37.53 7.93
N GLN A 700 3.23 -36.55 7.42
CA GLN A 700 1.91 -36.21 7.89
C GLN A 700 0.96 -37.41 7.74
N THR A 701 0.21 -37.72 8.81
CA THR A 701 -0.82 -38.78 8.82
C THR A 701 -2.24 -38.25 9.06
N LYS A 702 -2.32 -37.06 9.65
CA LYS A 702 -3.54 -36.30 9.93
C LYS A 702 -3.33 -34.83 9.54
N PHE A 703 -4.42 -34.14 9.24
CA PHE A 703 -4.40 -32.72 8.88
C PHE A 703 -5.61 -31.98 9.44
N TYR A 704 -5.47 -30.69 9.71
CA TYR A 704 -6.60 -29.86 10.14
C TYR A 704 -7.47 -29.43 8.96
N ALA A 705 -8.78 -29.43 9.17
CA ALA A 705 -9.79 -28.84 8.29
C ALA A 705 -10.82 -28.08 9.10
N LEU A 706 -11.39 -27.02 8.53
CA LEU A 706 -12.49 -26.28 9.14
C LEU A 706 -13.79 -27.06 8.97
N LYS A 707 -14.51 -27.28 10.07
CA LYS A 707 -15.85 -27.89 10.02
C LYS A 707 -16.87 -26.82 9.63
N MET A 708 -17.72 -27.14 8.64
CA MET A 708 -18.70 -26.19 8.09
C MET A 708 -19.97 -26.06 8.95
N ASP A 709 -20.18 -27.00 9.85
CA ASP A 709 -21.26 -27.01 10.84
C ASP A 709 -20.68 -26.79 12.23
N CYS A 710 -20.50 -25.51 12.56
CA CYS A 710 -20.05 -25.01 13.87
C CYS A 710 -21.07 -23.99 14.37
N ASP A 711 -21.42 -24.10 15.65
CA ASP A 711 -22.32 -23.19 16.34
C ASP A 711 -21.54 -22.18 17.21
N ARG A 712 -22.28 -21.32 17.90
CA ARG A 712 -21.76 -20.30 18.81
C ARG A 712 -20.96 -20.92 19.97
N GLU A 713 -21.46 -22.02 20.52
CA GLU A 713 -20.87 -22.70 21.68
C GLU A 713 -19.49 -23.27 21.33
N THR A 714 -19.36 -23.88 20.15
CA THR A 714 -18.09 -24.38 19.63
C THR A 714 -17.02 -23.27 19.55
N ILE A 715 -17.40 -22.05 19.15
CA ILE A 715 -16.47 -20.91 19.06
C ILE A 715 -16.05 -20.43 20.46
N MET A 716 -16.97 -20.44 21.44
CA MET A 716 -16.69 -20.04 22.83
C MET A 716 -15.65 -20.93 23.52
N GLU A 717 -15.56 -22.21 23.13
CA GLU A 717 -14.65 -23.18 23.74
C GLU A 717 -13.17 -22.99 23.34
N GLY A 718 -12.87 -22.12 22.36
CA GLY A 718 -11.50 -21.69 22.01
C GLY A 718 -11.12 -21.83 20.53
N GLU A 719 -9.95 -21.27 20.16
CA GLU A 719 -9.51 -21.05 18.77
C GLU A 719 -9.46 -22.31 17.88
N THR A 720 -9.15 -23.48 18.45
CA THR A 720 -8.97 -24.72 17.68
C THR A 720 -10.24 -25.55 17.55
N ARG A 721 -11.34 -25.17 18.21
CA ARG A 721 -12.55 -26.00 18.35
C ARG A 721 -13.37 -26.08 17.07
N SER A 722 -13.29 -25.05 16.23
CA SER A 722 -13.87 -25.10 14.88
C SER A 722 -13.08 -25.97 13.90
N LEU A 723 -11.88 -26.40 14.27
CA LEU A 723 -11.00 -27.23 13.45
C LEU A 723 -11.09 -28.70 13.86
N VAL A 724 -11.12 -29.58 12.87
CA VAL A 724 -11.15 -31.03 13.06
C VAL A 724 -9.91 -31.66 12.41
N LYS A 725 -9.32 -32.66 13.07
CA LYS A 725 -8.23 -33.47 12.51
C LYS A 725 -8.79 -34.59 11.63
N LEU A 726 -8.59 -34.49 10.33
CA LEU A 726 -8.90 -35.51 9.34
C LEU A 726 -7.72 -36.45 9.10
N SER A 727 -7.98 -37.65 8.60
CA SER A 727 -6.95 -38.62 8.23
C SER A 727 -6.61 -38.57 6.75
N LEU A 728 -5.45 -39.10 6.34
CA LEU A 728 -5.14 -39.24 4.90
C LEU A 728 -6.18 -40.08 4.14
N ARG A 729 -6.91 -40.98 4.80
CA ARG A 729 -8.00 -41.74 4.16
C ARG A 729 -9.15 -40.83 3.74
N ASP A 730 -9.41 -39.77 4.48
CA ASP A 730 -10.43 -38.78 4.15
C ASP A 730 -9.97 -37.93 2.96
N ALA A 731 -8.68 -37.55 2.90
CA ALA A 731 -8.09 -36.88 1.74
C ALA A 731 -8.16 -37.71 0.45
N VAL A 732 -8.03 -39.05 0.53
CA VAL A 732 -8.26 -39.95 -0.62
C VAL A 732 -9.70 -39.83 -1.12
N LYS A 733 -10.69 -39.86 -0.21
CA LYS A 733 -12.11 -39.70 -0.57
C LYS A 733 -12.39 -38.34 -1.19
N HIS A 734 -11.73 -37.30 -0.68
CA HIS A 734 -11.82 -35.93 -1.20
C HIS A 734 -11.06 -35.72 -2.52
N ARG A 735 -10.28 -36.72 -2.98
CA ARG A 735 -9.46 -36.69 -4.20
C ARG A 735 -8.42 -35.56 -4.23
N THR A 736 -7.88 -35.19 -3.08
CA THR A 736 -6.92 -34.06 -2.96
C THR A 736 -5.45 -34.49 -3.07
N LEU A 737 -5.13 -35.79 -3.00
CA LEU A 737 -3.75 -36.27 -2.86
C LEU A 737 -2.91 -36.31 -4.16
N LYS A 738 -3.51 -36.14 -5.35
CA LYS A 738 -2.76 -36.14 -6.62
C LYS A 738 -1.71 -35.03 -6.61
N HIS A 739 -0.45 -35.34 -6.92
CA HIS A 739 0.74 -34.45 -6.82
C HIS A 739 1.21 -34.08 -5.39
N ILE A 740 0.48 -34.47 -4.34
CA ILE A 740 0.79 -34.14 -2.93
C ILE A 740 1.40 -35.32 -2.18
N ALA A 741 0.92 -36.53 -2.46
CA ALA A 741 1.38 -37.75 -1.80
C ALA A 741 1.85 -38.79 -2.82
N ALA A 742 2.78 -39.64 -2.36
CA ALA A 742 3.24 -40.85 -3.03
C ALA A 742 2.98 -42.07 -2.13
N VAL A 743 3.16 -43.27 -2.67
CA VAL A 743 3.10 -44.52 -1.91
C VAL A 743 4.52 -45.07 -1.73
N PHE A 744 4.89 -45.43 -0.52
CA PHE A 744 6.17 -46.08 -0.24
C PHE A 744 6.08 -47.58 -0.52
N ASP A 745 6.93 -48.05 -1.43
CA ASP A 745 7.13 -49.47 -1.74
C ASP A 745 8.32 -49.98 -0.92
N SER A 746 8.03 -50.75 0.14
CA SER A 746 9.03 -51.35 1.01
C SER A 746 9.93 -52.38 0.31
N THR A 747 9.49 -52.93 -0.83
CA THR A 747 10.22 -53.94 -1.59
C THR A 747 11.36 -53.32 -2.37
N ASN A 748 11.09 -52.18 -3.01
CA ASN A 748 12.04 -51.45 -3.85
C ASN A 748 12.71 -50.26 -3.14
N ASN A 749 12.37 -50.04 -1.86
CA ASN A 749 12.79 -48.88 -1.05
C ASN A 749 12.63 -47.56 -1.82
N SER A 750 11.46 -47.36 -2.43
CA SER A 750 11.20 -46.24 -3.33
C SER A 750 9.79 -45.68 -3.16
N LEU A 751 9.55 -44.51 -3.74
CA LEU A 751 8.25 -43.85 -3.76
C LEU A 751 7.66 -43.95 -5.17
N THR A 752 6.42 -44.43 -5.26
CA THR A 752 5.64 -44.45 -6.49
C THR A 752 4.50 -43.43 -6.42
N ASP A 753 4.29 -42.69 -7.52
CA ASP A 753 3.21 -41.70 -7.63
C ASP A 753 1.84 -42.34 -7.89
N ASP A 754 1.80 -43.66 -8.12
CA ASP A 754 0.56 -44.42 -8.23
C ASP A 754 -0.07 -44.63 -6.84
N LEU A 755 -1.04 -43.77 -6.51
CA LEU A 755 -1.81 -43.84 -5.27
C LEU A 755 -2.63 -45.13 -5.11
N SER A 756 -2.85 -45.90 -6.19
CA SER A 756 -3.53 -47.20 -6.15
C SER A 756 -2.63 -48.33 -5.67
N HIS A 757 -1.30 -48.12 -5.67
CA HIS A 757 -0.33 -49.10 -5.20
C HIS A 757 -0.52 -49.44 -3.71
N PRO A 758 -0.38 -50.71 -3.29
CA PRO A 758 -0.44 -51.10 -1.89
C PRO A 758 0.80 -50.59 -1.14
N GLY A 759 0.58 -49.89 -0.03
CA GLY A 759 1.66 -49.32 0.79
C GLY A 759 1.22 -48.07 1.57
N PRO A 760 2.03 -47.62 2.55
CA PRO A 760 1.75 -46.40 3.29
C PRO A 760 1.87 -45.17 2.38
N LYS A 761 0.95 -44.21 2.57
CA LYS A 761 0.91 -42.95 1.82
C LYS A 761 1.80 -41.93 2.53
N VAL A 762 2.69 -41.29 1.77
CA VAL A 762 3.69 -40.35 2.25
C VAL A 762 3.42 -38.99 1.61
N VAL A 763 3.16 -37.97 2.43
CA VAL A 763 2.94 -36.60 1.98
C VAL A 763 4.31 -35.96 1.72
N ASN A 764 4.65 -35.75 0.45
CA ASN A 764 6.00 -35.35 0.03
C ASN A 764 6.01 -34.26 -1.06
N PHE A 765 4.86 -33.88 -1.61
CA PHE A 765 4.72 -32.85 -2.64
C PHE A 765 5.62 -33.03 -3.88
N ARG A 766 6.07 -34.26 -4.15
CA ARG A 766 7.04 -34.57 -5.20
C ARG A 766 6.58 -34.10 -6.58
N GLY A 767 5.29 -34.29 -6.86
CA GLY A 767 4.59 -33.78 -8.04
C GLY A 767 4.84 -32.29 -8.32
N ILE A 768 4.92 -31.49 -7.27
CA ILE A 768 4.99 -30.04 -7.35
C ILE A 768 6.44 -29.57 -7.29
N ILE A 769 7.27 -30.18 -6.43
CA ILE A 769 8.63 -29.71 -6.16
C ILE A 769 9.65 -30.29 -7.15
N GLU A 770 9.62 -31.60 -7.41
CA GLU A 770 10.57 -32.25 -8.33
C GLU A 770 10.11 -32.13 -9.79
N TYR A 771 8.82 -32.37 -10.05
CA TYR A 771 8.27 -32.36 -11.40
C TYR A 771 7.73 -31.00 -11.84
N ALA A 772 7.84 -29.97 -11.00
CA ALA A 772 7.44 -28.59 -11.28
C ALA A 772 6.02 -28.46 -11.86
N ALA A 773 5.07 -29.28 -11.41
CA ALA A 773 3.70 -29.26 -11.95
C ALA A 773 3.00 -27.90 -11.77
N ILE A 774 3.45 -27.12 -10.77
CA ILE A 774 3.24 -25.68 -10.66
C ILE A 774 4.58 -25.01 -10.29
N PRO A 775 4.82 -23.73 -10.65
CA PRO A 775 6.10 -23.05 -10.40
C PRO A 775 6.21 -22.55 -8.95
N LEU A 776 5.87 -23.39 -7.97
CA LEU A 776 5.82 -22.99 -6.55
C LEU A 776 7.20 -22.66 -5.99
N ALA A 777 8.21 -23.48 -6.28
CA ALA A 777 9.58 -23.24 -5.80
C ALA A 777 10.17 -21.92 -6.37
N GLU A 778 9.99 -21.68 -7.67
CA GLU A 778 10.44 -20.45 -8.32
C GLU A 778 9.72 -19.21 -7.76
N LEU A 779 8.39 -19.28 -7.61
CA LEU A 779 7.61 -18.21 -7.00
C LEU A 779 8.11 -17.89 -5.58
N LEU A 780 8.22 -18.90 -4.72
CA LEU A 780 8.62 -18.71 -3.33
C LEU A 780 10.03 -18.12 -3.23
N LYS A 781 10.94 -18.54 -4.11
CA LYS A 781 12.29 -17.99 -4.21
C LYS A 781 12.27 -16.49 -4.54
N ASP A 782 11.57 -16.11 -5.60
CA ASP A 782 11.48 -14.73 -6.06
C ASP A 782 10.73 -13.83 -5.08
N LEU A 783 9.61 -14.32 -4.55
CA LEU A 783 8.76 -13.59 -3.62
C LEU A 783 9.48 -13.29 -2.30
N MET A 784 10.17 -14.27 -1.71
CA MET A 784 10.93 -14.04 -0.48
C MET A 784 12.14 -13.13 -0.71
N GLU A 785 12.83 -13.26 -1.84
CA GLU A 785 13.96 -12.39 -2.19
C GLU A 785 13.52 -10.93 -2.39
N LEU A 786 12.35 -10.74 -3.00
CA LEU A 786 11.72 -9.44 -3.15
C LEU A 786 11.35 -8.85 -1.79
N LEU A 787 10.62 -9.61 -0.96
CA LEU A 787 10.16 -9.16 0.35
C LEU A 787 11.33 -8.86 1.29
N LYS A 788 12.40 -9.66 1.24
CA LYS A 788 13.67 -9.40 1.94
C LYS A 788 14.22 -8.01 1.61
N LYS A 789 14.26 -7.67 0.31
CA LYS A 789 14.70 -6.35 -0.15
C LYS A 789 13.74 -5.23 0.21
N ALA A 790 12.44 -5.49 0.14
CA ALA A 790 11.41 -4.48 0.36
C ALA A 790 11.27 -4.10 1.84
N LEU A 791 11.44 -5.07 2.76
CA LEU A 791 11.39 -4.87 4.20
C LEU A 791 12.76 -4.55 4.83
N GLY A 792 13.85 -4.65 4.08
CA GLY A 792 15.19 -4.29 4.53
C GLY A 792 15.83 -5.30 5.50
N GLY A 793 15.31 -6.53 5.56
CA GLY A 793 15.76 -7.60 6.45
C GLY A 793 15.23 -8.95 6.00
N HIS A 794 15.63 -10.04 6.65
CA HIS A 794 15.07 -11.36 6.37
C HIS A 794 13.57 -11.36 6.69
N VAL A 795 12.84 -12.22 6.01
CA VAL A 795 11.37 -12.35 6.09
C VAL A 795 10.94 -13.80 6.23
N GLU A 796 9.80 -13.96 6.90
CA GLU A 796 8.97 -15.16 6.92
C GLU A 796 7.63 -14.86 6.25
N ILE A 797 7.11 -15.82 5.49
CA ILE A 797 5.83 -15.70 4.79
C ILE A 797 4.95 -16.90 5.12
N GLU A 798 3.65 -16.65 5.34
CA GLU A 798 2.62 -17.69 5.41
C GLU A 798 1.81 -17.68 4.13
N PHE A 799 1.57 -18.84 3.54
CA PHE A 799 0.82 -18.95 2.29
C PHE A 799 -0.06 -20.20 2.23
N ALA A 800 -1.01 -20.19 1.31
CA ALA A 800 -1.82 -21.35 0.94
C ALA A 800 -1.92 -21.48 -0.58
N VAL A 801 -2.02 -22.71 -1.07
CA VAL A 801 -2.22 -23.00 -2.50
C VAL A 801 -3.49 -23.83 -2.67
N VAL A 802 -4.35 -23.37 -3.57
CA VAL A 802 -5.55 -24.07 -4.01
C VAL A 802 -5.31 -24.56 -5.44
N LEU A 803 -5.41 -25.87 -5.63
CA LEU A 803 -5.24 -26.50 -6.94
C LEU A 803 -6.59 -26.60 -7.68
N PRO A 804 -6.59 -26.63 -9.03
CA PRO A 804 -7.82 -26.78 -9.81
C PRO A 804 -8.57 -28.09 -9.51
N PRO A 805 -9.90 -28.16 -9.76
CA PRO A 805 -10.71 -29.34 -9.51
C PRO A 805 -10.16 -30.60 -10.22
N GLY A 806 -9.97 -31.67 -9.46
CA GLY A 806 -9.38 -32.93 -9.94
C GLY A 806 -7.86 -32.88 -10.13
N ASN A 807 -7.20 -31.82 -9.66
CA ASN A 807 -5.76 -31.58 -9.79
C ASN A 807 -5.28 -31.77 -11.25
N ARG A 808 -6.11 -31.33 -12.22
CA ARG A 808 -5.76 -31.31 -13.65
C ARG A 808 -4.96 -30.04 -13.90
N LEU A 809 -3.65 -30.19 -13.99
CA LEU A 809 -2.74 -29.10 -14.31
C LEU A 809 -2.58 -29.02 -15.82
N GLY A 810 -2.46 -27.81 -16.37
CA GLY A 810 -2.34 -27.57 -17.81
C GLY A 810 -1.10 -28.26 -18.38
N GLY A 811 -1.27 -29.48 -18.89
CA GLY A 811 -0.20 -30.39 -19.30
C GLY A 811 -0.65 -31.84 -19.45
N ASP A 812 -1.75 -32.23 -18.80
CA ASP A 812 -2.35 -33.59 -18.90
C ASP A 812 -3.05 -33.86 -20.26
N ASP A 813 -3.10 -32.89 -21.17
CA ASP A 813 -3.64 -33.05 -22.53
C ASP A 813 -2.68 -32.40 -23.53
N ALA A 814 -1.94 -33.23 -24.28
CA ALA A 814 -0.95 -32.81 -25.27
C ALA A 814 -1.57 -32.16 -26.54
N SER A 815 -2.79 -31.61 -26.45
CA SER A 815 -3.59 -31.19 -27.59
C SER A 815 -4.15 -29.76 -27.54
N ILE A 816 -3.81 -28.92 -26.56
CA ILE A 816 -4.24 -27.52 -26.54
C ILE A 816 -3.24 -26.64 -27.33
N PRO A 817 -3.62 -26.05 -28.48
CA PRO A 817 -2.71 -25.23 -29.27
C PRO A 817 -2.42 -23.90 -28.58
N ARG A 818 -1.18 -23.40 -28.71
CA ARG A 818 -0.81 -22.03 -28.36
C ARG A 818 -1.73 -21.04 -29.10
N PRO A 819 -2.28 -20.00 -28.43
CA PRO A 819 -3.19 -19.08 -29.10
C PRO A 819 -2.43 -18.19 -30.08
N SER A 820 -2.67 -18.41 -31.38
CA SER A 820 -2.41 -17.45 -32.45
C SER A 820 -3.45 -16.32 -32.38
N ARG A 821 -3.03 -15.09 -32.67
CA ARG A 821 -3.91 -13.91 -32.84
C ARG A 821 -4.97 -14.12 -33.94
N PRO A 822 -6.08 -13.35 -33.91
CA PRO A 822 -7.41 -13.81 -34.33
C PRO A 822 -7.70 -13.58 -35.82
N ALA A 823 -8.63 -14.38 -36.35
CA ALA A 823 -9.43 -14.04 -37.51
C ALA A 823 -10.92 -14.14 -37.15
N GLU A 824 -11.66 -13.13 -37.57
CA GLU A 824 -13.10 -12.90 -37.38
C GLU A 824 -13.96 -14.06 -37.92
N GLN A 825 -15.07 -14.40 -37.25
CA GLN A 825 -16.45 -14.30 -37.76
C GLN A 825 -17.47 -15.19 -37.03
N ASN A 826 -18.63 -14.57 -36.76
CA ASN A 826 -20.00 -15.09 -36.59
C ASN A 826 -20.54 -15.51 -35.19
N LEU A 827 -21.52 -14.70 -34.75
CA LEU A 827 -22.45 -14.75 -33.60
C LEU A 827 -23.54 -15.87 -33.74
N PRO A 828 -24.63 -15.92 -32.91
CA PRO A 828 -24.72 -16.24 -31.46
C PRO A 828 -25.83 -17.28 -31.17
N GLU A 829 -25.98 -17.77 -29.93
CA GLU A 829 -27.31 -18.11 -29.38
C GLU A 829 -27.35 -18.06 -27.83
N SER A 830 -28.08 -17.05 -27.35
CA SER A 830 -28.89 -16.97 -26.11
C SER A 830 -28.34 -17.43 -24.75
N VAL A 831 -28.04 -16.43 -23.91
CA VAL A 831 -28.64 -16.19 -22.57
C VAL A 831 -29.15 -17.42 -21.82
N GLN A 832 -28.35 -17.94 -20.87
CA GLN A 832 -28.82 -18.42 -19.57
C GLN A 832 -27.64 -18.61 -18.58
N GLU A 833 -27.87 -18.18 -17.34
CA GLU A 833 -27.03 -18.28 -16.12
C GLU A 833 -25.97 -17.19 -15.87
N SER A 834 -26.47 -15.98 -15.68
CA SER A 834 -25.80 -14.88 -14.98
C SER A 834 -26.09 -14.90 -13.47
N PHE A 835 -25.22 -15.55 -12.68
CA PHE A 835 -24.93 -15.22 -11.27
C PHE A 835 -23.52 -15.72 -10.90
N GLY A 836 -22.59 -14.80 -10.60
CA GLY A 836 -21.40 -15.06 -9.78
C GLY A 836 -20.40 -16.13 -10.25
N ALA A 837 -19.88 -16.03 -11.48
CA ALA A 837 -18.70 -16.81 -11.86
C ALA A 837 -17.42 -16.09 -11.39
N GLY A 838 -16.74 -16.64 -10.38
CA GLY A 838 -15.35 -16.29 -10.07
C GLY A 838 -14.40 -16.58 -11.24
N PRO A 839 -13.10 -16.25 -11.13
CA PRO A 839 -12.13 -16.40 -12.22
C PRO A 839 -12.09 -17.84 -12.76
N PRO A 840 -11.67 -18.04 -14.02
CA PRO A 840 -11.79 -19.32 -14.73
C PRO A 840 -11.19 -20.48 -13.90
N ARG A 841 -12.01 -21.51 -13.64
CA ARG A 841 -11.81 -22.64 -12.71
C ARG A 841 -10.57 -23.54 -12.95
N ASN A 842 -9.63 -23.18 -13.81
CA ASN A 842 -8.61 -24.10 -14.32
C ASN A 842 -7.15 -23.71 -14.06
N ILE A 843 -6.88 -22.69 -13.23
CA ILE A 843 -5.52 -22.23 -12.91
C ILE A 843 -5.30 -22.34 -11.38
N PRO A 844 -4.14 -22.85 -10.92
CA PRO A 844 -3.76 -22.86 -9.50
C PRO A 844 -3.75 -21.45 -8.90
N ARG A 845 -4.17 -21.33 -7.64
CA ARG A 845 -4.22 -20.06 -6.90
C ARG A 845 -3.27 -20.09 -5.71
N PHE A 846 -2.32 -19.17 -5.68
CA PHE A 846 -1.43 -18.91 -4.55
C PHE A 846 -1.97 -17.72 -3.74
N TYR A 847 -2.23 -17.97 -2.46
CA TYR A 847 -2.68 -16.97 -1.51
C TYR A 847 -1.53 -16.63 -0.56
N LEU A 848 -1.10 -15.37 -0.58
CA LEU A 848 -0.19 -14.84 0.42
C LEU A 848 -1.01 -14.40 1.64
N LEU A 849 -0.80 -15.05 2.79
CA LEU A 849 -1.63 -14.89 3.99
C LEU A 849 -1.01 -13.95 5.02
N GLN A 850 0.32 -13.95 5.13
CA GLN A 850 1.04 -13.08 6.05
C GLN A 850 2.51 -12.94 5.61
N VAL A 851 3.12 -11.79 5.95
CA VAL A 851 4.57 -11.57 5.94
C VAL A 851 5.00 -11.00 7.28
N ARG A 852 6.13 -11.46 7.79
CA ARG A 852 6.77 -10.97 9.02
C ARG A 852 8.27 -10.74 8.78
N PRO A 853 8.88 -9.70 9.37
CA PRO A 853 10.34 -9.59 9.42
C PRO A 853 10.93 -10.67 10.34
N LEU A 854 12.05 -11.27 9.93
CA LEU A 854 12.88 -12.16 10.73
C LEU A 854 14.02 -11.35 11.33
N ASN A 855 14.12 -11.34 12.66
CA ASN A 855 15.23 -10.70 13.34
C ASN A 855 16.42 -11.67 13.37
N VAL A 856 17.27 -11.60 12.34
CA VAL A 856 18.51 -12.37 12.28
C VAL A 856 19.62 -11.49 12.86
N GLN A 857 19.99 -11.74 14.11
CA GLN A 857 21.23 -11.19 14.65
C GLN A 857 22.39 -11.87 13.91
N ALA A 858 23.33 -11.10 13.36
CA ALA A 858 24.51 -11.63 12.67
C ALA A 858 25.77 -11.09 13.37
N GLY A 859 26.37 -11.91 14.25
CA GLY A 859 27.71 -11.70 14.79
C GLY A 859 28.74 -12.47 13.97
N ASP A 860 29.93 -11.88 13.78
CA ASP A 860 31.04 -12.52 13.08
C ASP A 860 31.86 -13.38 14.07
N GLY A 861 31.52 -14.67 14.12
CA GLY A 861 32.32 -15.71 14.78
C GLY A 861 32.20 -15.78 16.31
N LEU A 862 32.77 -16.84 16.88
CA LEU A 862 32.93 -16.96 18.33
C LEU A 862 33.92 -15.90 18.85
N PRO A 863 33.71 -15.34 20.05
CA PRO A 863 34.67 -14.43 20.67
C PRO A 863 36.09 -15.01 20.75
N SER A 864 37.13 -14.18 20.57
CA SER A 864 38.54 -14.61 20.51
C SER A 864 39.09 -15.16 21.83
N ASP A 865 38.36 -15.01 22.93
CA ASP A 865 38.68 -15.40 24.31
C ASP A 865 38.05 -16.75 24.72
N VAL A 866 37.52 -17.52 23.76
CA VAL A 866 37.08 -18.90 24.00
C VAL A 866 38.26 -19.77 24.49
N PRO A 867 38.10 -20.55 25.58
CA PRO A 867 39.18 -21.39 26.10
C PRO A 867 39.66 -22.44 25.09
N ALA A 868 40.98 -22.55 24.92
CA ALA A 868 41.59 -23.60 24.10
C ALA A 868 41.43 -25.01 24.72
N ASP A 869 41.24 -25.08 26.04
CA ASP A 869 41.05 -26.33 26.78
C ASP A 869 39.62 -26.87 26.64
N ARG A 870 39.47 -27.90 25.80
CA ARG A 870 38.19 -28.58 25.56
C ARG A 870 37.61 -29.31 26.77
N ASN A 871 38.36 -29.52 27.85
CA ASN A 871 37.84 -30.19 29.05
C ASN A 871 36.96 -29.28 29.91
N ARG A 872 37.06 -27.96 29.72
CA ARG A 872 36.26 -26.94 30.41
C ARG A 872 34.94 -26.63 29.72
N ILE A 873 34.74 -27.15 28.52
CA ILE A 873 33.52 -26.95 27.73
C ILE A 873 32.46 -27.94 28.22
N VAL A 874 31.36 -27.39 28.77
CA VAL A 874 30.21 -28.14 29.28
C VAL A 874 29.36 -28.66 28.11
N PHE A 875 29.13 -27.81 27.11
CA PHE A 875 28.58 -28.24 25.84
C PHE A 875 29.15 -27.43 24.68
N TYR A 876 29.19 -28.07 23.51
CA TYR A 876 29.46 -27.46 22.22
C TYR A 876 28.38 -27.91 21.23
N SER A 877 27.89 -26.99 20.42
CA SER A 877 26.98 -27.27 19.33
C SER A 877 27.39 -26.49 18.08
N ASN A 878 27.31 -27.13 16.93
CA ASN A 878 27.46 -26.54 15.59
C ASN A 878 26.10 -26.29 14.93
N GLU A 879 25.02 -26.32 15.72
CA GLU A 879 23.63 -26.15 15.32
C GLU A 879 22.95 -25.19 16.30
N SER A 880 23.32 -23.91 16.25
CA SER A 880 22.90 -22.91 17.24
C SER A 880 22.45 -21.57 16.66
N LEU A 881 21.70 -20.83 17.48
CA LEU A 881 21.08 -19.55 17.21
C LEU A 881 21.31 -18.58 18.36
N GLY A 882 21.47 -17.30 18.02
CA GLY A 882 21.86 -16.24 18.95
C GLY A 882 23.26 -15.72 18.66
N ASN A 883 23.64 -14.58 19.23
CA ASN A 883 24.97 -14.00 19.03
C ASN A 883 25.52 -13.34 20.28
N GLY A 884 26.85 -13.36 20.36
CA GLY A 884 27.60 -12.65 21.39
C GLY A 884 27.80 -13.49 22.64
N ARG A 885 28.22 -12.79 23.70
CA ARG A 885 28.44 -13.35 25.04
C ARG A 885 27.22 -13.06 25.90
N LEU A 886 26.70 -14.06 26.60
CA LEU A 886 25.61 -13.90 27.57
C LEU A 886 26.22 -13.78 28.97
N PRO A 887 26.28 -12.57 29.56
CA PRO A 887 26.85 -12.40 30.88
C PRO A 887 25.86 -12.74 32.00
N GLY A 888 26.37 -12.95 33.21
CA GLY A 888 25.60 -13.03 34.45
C GLY A 888 24.97 -14.38 34.77
N ILE A 889 25.28 -15.45 34.01
CA ILE A 889 24.67 -16.76 34.22
C ILE A 889 25.54 -17.62 35.14
N HIS A 890 24.94 -18.15 36.21
CA HIS A 890 25.61 -19.07 37.16
C HIS A 890 24.95 -20.44 37.24
N ASP A 891 23.73 -20.57 36.72
CA ASP A 891 22.85 -21.70 36.95
C ASP A 891 22.62 -22.50 35.66
N ILE A 892 22.65 -23.83 35.78
CA ILE A 892 22.35 -24.78 34.70
C ILE A 892 21.31 -25.76 35.21
N LEU A 893 20.15 -25.81 34.55
CA LEU A 893 19.11 -26.81 34.76
C LEU A 893 19.22 -27.88 33.66
N VAL A 894 19.36 -29.14 34.08
CA VAL A 894 19.49 -30.29 33.18
C VAL A 894 18.31 -31.24 33.41
N VAL A 895 17.59 -31.60 32.35
CA VAL A 895 16.74 -32.80 32.34
C VAL A 895 17.67 -33.99 32.10
N ASP A 896 17.84 -34.84 33.12
CA ASP A 896 18.85 -35.91 33.06
C ASP A 896 18.51 -36.91 31.94
N PRO A 897 19.38 -37.09 30.91
CA PRO A 897 19.12 -38.00 29.81
C PRO A 897 18.91 -39.45 30.25
N SER A 898 19.50 -39.87 31.38
CA SER A 898 19.35 -41.24 31.91
C SER A 898 17.98 -41.48 32.55
N MET A 899 17.27 -40.41 32.92
CA MET A 899 15.95 -40.46 33.54
C MET A 899 14.84 -40.06 32.55
N TRP A 900 15.18 -39.87 31.27
CA TRP A 900 14.24 -39.44 30.23
C TRP A 900 13.19 -40.49 29.90
N ASP A 901 11.92 -40.08 29.93
CA ASP A 901 10.80 -40.87 29.43
C ASP A 901 9.83 -39.97 28.63
N GLN A 902 9.65 -40.29 27.34
CA GLN A 902 8.73 -39.59 26.43
C GLN A 902 7.26 -39.60 26.89
N LEU A 903 6.89 -40.51 27.81
CA LEU A 903 5.54 -40.57 28.39
C LEU A 903 5.37 -39.68 29.63
N LYS A 904 6.46 -39.12 30.16
CA LYS A 904 6.52 -38.32 31.40
C LYS A 904 6.78 -36.83 31.15
N THR A 905 6.71 -36.39 29.89
CA THR A 905 7.02 -35.03 29.46
C THR A 905 6.18 -33.94 30.15
N GLU A 906 4.92 -34.24 30.52
CA GLU A 906 4.06 -33.33 31.29
C GLU A 906 4.47 -33.18 32.76
N GLU A 907 4.96 -34.25 33.39
CA GLU A 907 5.52 -34.20 34.75
C GLU A 907 6.80 -33.36 34.76
N ILE A 908 7.68 -33.60 33.78
CA ILE A 908 8.92 -32.83 33.56
C ILE A 908 8.61 -31.35 33.36
N ARG A 909 7.61 -31.00 32.53
CA ARG A 909 7.14 -29.61 32.35
C ARG A 909 6.74 -28.97 33.68
N GLY A 910 5.98 -29.67 34.51
CA GLY A 910 5.54 -29.16 35.81
C GLY A 910 6.71 -28.82 36.74
N GLU A 911 7.75 -29.66 36.79
CA GLU A 911 8.97 -29.42 37.56
C GLU A 911 9.76 -28.20 37.03
N ILE A 912 9.89 -28.08 35.70
CA ILE A 912 10.58 -26.95 35.06
C ILE A 912 9.85 -25.63 35.36
N SER A 913 8.52 -25.63 35.25
CA SER A 913 7.71 -24.45 35.56
C SER A 913 7.90 -24.01 37.01
N ALA A 914 7.93 -24.95 37.97
CA ALA A 914 8.15 -24.65 39.38
C ALA A 914 9.54 -24.03 39.63
N PHE A 915 10.58 -24.59 39.01
CA PHE A 915 11.94 -24.05 39.09
C PHE A 915 12.01 -22.63 38.50
N ASN A 916 11.38 -22.41 37.34
CA ASN A 916 11.39 -21.11 36.69
C ASN A 916 10.70 -20.03 37.53
N GLU A 917 9.61 -20.35 38.23
CA GLU A 917 8.96 -19.42 39.18
C GLU A 917 9.88 -19.05 40.35
N GLN A 918 10.68 -20.00 40.86
CA GLN A 918 11.67 -19.70 41.88
C GLN A 918 12.79 -18.78 41.36
N MET A 919 13.26 -19.04 40.14
CA MET A 919 14.25 -18.18 39.48
C MET A 919 13.70 -16.77 39.20
N LYS A 920 12.40 -16.63 38.92
CA LYS A 920 11.73 -15.32 38.85
C LYS A 920 11.75 -14.61 40.20
N ALA A 921 11.39 -15.30 41.29
CA ALA A 921 11.33 -14.72 42.62
C ALA A 921 12.72 -14.23 43.11
N GLU A 922 13.79 -14.92 42.71
CA GLU A 922 15.16 -14.57 43.06
C GLU A 922 15.86 -13.66 42.02
N ASP A 923 15.16 -13.32 40.92
CA ASP A 923 15.68 -12.59 39.76
C ASP A 923 16.98 -13.17 39.18
N ARG A 924 17.01 -14.49 38.99
CA ARG A 924 18.17 -15.23 38.48
C ARG A 924 17.88 -15.82 37.11
N GLU A 925 18.92 -15.92 36.29
CA GLU A 925 18.88 -16.47 34.93
C GLU A 925 19.64 -17.81 34.86
N TYR A 926 19.24 -18.70 33.95
CA TYR A 926 19.86 -20.04 33.83
C TYR A 926 19.98 -20.55 32.39
N ILE A 927 20.81 -21.59 32.21
CA ILE A 927 20.87 -22.40 30.99
C ILE A 927 19.99 -23.64 31.17
N LEU A 928 19.14 -23.95 30.20
CA LEU A 928 18.26 -25.10 30.19
C LEU A 928 18.73 -26.13 29.18
N ILE A 929 18.98 -27.36 29.62
CA ILE A 929 19.48 -28.45 28.79
C ILE A 929 18.58 -29.67 28.94
N GLY A 930 18.13 -30.28 27.84
CA GLY A 930 17.41 -31.54 27.94
C GLY A 930 17.00 -32.16 26.62
N PRO A 931 16.54 -33.43 26.65
CA PRO A 931 16.26 -34.21 25.45
C PRO A 931 14.96 -33.82 24.73
N GLY A 932 14.93 -34.05 23.43
CA GLY A 932 13.77 -33.85 22.58
C GLY A 932 13.49 -32.42 22.19
N ARG A 933 12.32 -32.21 21.58
CA ARG A 933 11.84 -30.93 21.06
C ARG A 933 11.02 -30.17 22.10
N TRP A 934 11.43 -28.95 22.42
CA TRP A 934 10.80 -28.11 23.43
C TRP A 934 9.78 -27.16 22.79
N GLY A 935 8.63 -26.97 23.44
CA GLY A 935 7.58 -26.08 22.93
C GLY A 935 6.71 -26.66 21.80
N SER A 936 6.78 -27.97 21.55
CA SER A 936 5.85 -28.65 20.64
C SER A 936 4.48 -28.87 21.27
N ARG A 937 3.40 -28.76 20.47
CA ARG A 937 2.04 -29.20 20.87
C ARG A 937 1.91 -30.74 20.91
N ASP A 938 2.87 -31.48 20.35
CA ASP A 938 2.94 -32.93 20.42
C ASP A 938 3.85 -33.38 21.57
N LYS A 939 3.22 -33.85 22.66
CA LYS A 939 3.91 -34.29 23.88
C LYS A 939 4.86 -35.48 23.69
N TYR A 940 4.78 -36.17 22.55
CA TYR A 940 5.67 -37.29 22.19
C TYR A 940 6.92 -36.84 21.43
N LEU A 941 7.03 -35.55 21.08
CA LEU A 941 8.21 -34.99 20.41
C LEU A 941 9.21 -34.36 21.40
N GLY A 942 8.79 -34.04 22.62
CA GLY A 942 9.66 -33.57 23.70
C GLY A 942 8.84 -32.91 24.80
N VAL A 943 9.44 -31.95 25.53
CA VAL A 943 8.77 -31.30 26.66
C VAL A 943 7.86 -30.16 26.14
N PRO A 944 6.52 -30.24 26.33
CA PRO A 944 5.57 -29.27 25.79
C PRO A 944 5.49 -28.01 26.67
N VAL A 945 6.64 -27.37 26.94
CA VAL A 945 6.72 -26.13 27.70
C VAL A 945 6.09 -24.96 26.95
N GLN A 946 5.45 -24.06 27.67
CA GLN A 946 5.08 -22.73 27.20
C GLN A 946 6.13 -21.70 27.62
N TRP A 947 6.21 -20.58 26.90
CA TRP A 947 7.19 -19.54 27.20
C TRP A 947 7.19 -19.06 28.66
N PRO A 948 6.04 -18.78 29.32
CA PRO A 948 6.03 -18.34 30.72
C PRO A 948 6.70 -19.32 31.70
N GLU A 949 6.76 -20.61 31.34
CA GLU A 949 7.31 -21.70 32.14
C GLU A 949 8.84 -21.79 32.05
N ILE A 950 9.46 -21.12 31.08
CA ILE A 950 10.93 -21.11 30.87
C ILE A 950 11.49 -19.69 30.69
N SER A 951 10.74 -18.66 31.05
CA SER A 951 11.05 -17.26 30.74
C SER A 951 12.36 -16.71 31.34
N LYS A 952 12.97 -17.39 32.32
CA LYS A 952 14.28 -17.03 32.89
C LYS A 952 15.44 -17.82 32.28
N ALA A 953 15.17 -18.72 31.32
CA ALA A 953 16.20 -19.41 30.57
C ALA A 953 16.84 -18.47 29.55
N ARG A 954 18.18 -18.41 29.52
CA ARG A 954 18.98 -17.59 28.59
C ARG A 954 19.66 -18.39 27.51
N ILE A 955 19.81 -19.69 27.70
CA ILE A 955 20.14 -20.64 26.63
C ILE A 955 19.23 -21.85 26.78
N LEU A 956 18.63 -22.30 25.68
CA LEU A 956 17.93 -23.58 25.57
C LEU A 956 18.73 -24.55 24.70
N VAL A 957 19.06 -25.72 25.24
CA VAL A 957 19.84 -26.76 24.55
C VAL A 957 18.98 -28.02 24.39
N GLU A 958 18.60 -28.34 23.15
CA GLU A 958 17.88 -29.57 22.80
C GLU A 958 18.88 -30.70 22.52
N LEU A 959 18.77 -31.79 23.27
CA LEU A 959 19.64 -32.97 23.14
C LEU A 959 18.95 -34.09 22.35
N ALA A 960 19.67 -34.69 21.40
CA ALA A 960 19.33 -36.00 20.88
C ALA A 960 19.80 -37.09 21.85
N VAL A 961 18.99 -38.13 22.06
CA VAL A 961 19.29 -39.27 22.94
C VAL A 961 19.12 -40.59 22.17
N GLU A 962 19.81 -41.65 22.58
CA GLU A 962 19.77 -42.93 21.85
C GLU A 962 18.32 -43.45 21.70
N ASN A 963 17.94 -43.80 20.47
CA ASN A 963 16.58 -44.20 20.08
C ASN A 963 15.50 -43.09 20.13
N TYR A 964 15.88 -41.84 20.36
CA TYR A 964 14.98 -40.68 20.36
C TYR A 964 15.72 -39.43 19.84
N ASP A 965 15.87 -39.42 18.51
CA ASP A 965 16.51 -38.36 17.71
C ASP A 965 15.42 -37.66 16.89
N ILE A 966 15.05 -36.46 17.32
CA ILE A 966 13.92 -35.68 16.79
C ILE A 966 14.48 -34.37 16.26
N ASP A 967 13.99 -33.97 15.09
CA ASP A 967 14.39 -32.71 14.49
C ASP A 967 14.21 -31.55 15.49
N PRO A 968 15.20 -30.64 15.58
CA PRO A 968 15.12 -29.50 16.47
C PRO A 968 13.91 -28.62 16.18
N SER A 969 13.58 -27.76 17.13
CA SER A 969 12.55 -26.72 17.02
C SER A 969 12.85 -25.67 15.94
N GLN A 970 12.80 -26.05 14.65
CA GLN A 970 13.16 -25.19 13.52
C GLN A 970 11.98 -24.37 12.97
N GLY A 971 10.73 -24.83 13.17
CA GLY A 971 9.53 -24.16 12.69
C GLY A 971 8.52 -24.01 13.83
N SER A 972 8.42 -22.81 14.42
CA SER A 972 7.36 -22.50 15.39
C SER A 972 7.39 -21.03 15.80
N HIS A 973 6.23 -20.52 16.21
CA HIS A 973 6.10 -19.34 17.08
C HIS A 973 7.06 -19.38 18.29
N PHE A 974 7.36 -20.57 18.83
CA PHE A 974 8.27 -20.77 19.95
C PHE A 974 9.71 -20.35 19.62
N LEU A 975 10.24 -20.71 18.45
CA LEU A 975 11.59 -20.29 18.03
C LEU A 975 11.67 -18.77 17.84
N HIS A 976 10.62 -18.15 17.27
CA HIS A 976 10.53 -16.70 17.15
C HIS A 976 10.59 -16.01 18.51
N ASN A 977 9.90 -16.55 19.51
CA ASN A 977 9.92 -16.00 20.86
C ASN A 977 11.33 -16.11 21.48
N LEU A 978 12.05 -17.22 21.28
CA LEU A 978 13.44 -17.35 21.73
C LEU A 978 14.35 -16.28 21.11
N ILE A 979 14.21 -16.04 19.80
CA ILE A 979 15.00 -15.03 19.08
C ILE A 979 14.64 -13.61 19.54
N ALA A 980 13.35 -13.28 19.65
CA ALA A 980 12.87 -11.95 20.06
C ALA A 980 13.28 -11.59 21.50
N MET A 981 13.37 -12.59 22.37
CA MET A 981 13.76 -12.46 23.78
C MET A 981 15.28 -12.58 24.01
N ASN A 982 16.07 -12.69 22.94
CA ASN A 982 17.52 -12.84 23.01
C ASN A 982 17.97 -14.05 23.85
N VAL A 983 17.24 -15.16 23.73
CA VAL A 983 17.59 -16.47 24.30
C VAL A 983 18.41 -17.24 23.28
N GLY A 984 19.60 -17.69 23.68
CA GLY A 984 20.41 -18.59 22.88
C GLY A 984 19.70 -19.92 22.68
N TYR A 985 19.79 -20.49 21.49
CA TYR A 985 19.25 -21.82 21.23
C TYR A 985 20.34 -22.69 20.62
N ALA A 986 20.43 -23.95 21.05
CA ALA A 986 21.39 -24.91 20.52
C ALA A 986 20.75 -26.30 20.40
N HIS A 987 21.11 -27.02 19.36
CA HIS A 987 20.77 -28.43 19.19
C HIS A 987 22.03 -29.29 19.19
N ILE A 988 21.99 -30.44 19.85
CA ILE A 988 23.10 -31.40 19.87
C ILE A 988 22.61 -32.72 19.28
N SER A 989 22.96 -32.94 18.01
CA SER A 989 22.66 -34.18 17.29
C SER A 989 23.65 -35.30 17.64
N LEU A 990 23.18 -36.55 17.64
CA LEU A 990 24.03 -37.74 17.78
C LEU A 990 24.97 -37.96 16.58
N LYS A 991 24.66 -37.36 15.41
CA LYS A 991 25.41 -37.54 14.16
C LYS A 991 26.40 -36.40 13.90
N GLY A 992 26.40 -35.35 14.72
CA GLY A 992 27.19 -34.14 14.55
C GLY A 992 28.45 -34.07 15.44
N PRO A 993 29.29 -33.04 15.27
CA PRO A 993 30.47 -32.80 16.11
C PRO A 993 30.14 -32.20 17.49
N GLY A 994 28.87 -31.87 17.76
CA GLY A 994 28.39 -31.36 19.04
C GLY A 994 28.44 -32.38 20.18
N PHE A 995 28.56 -31.91 21.42
CA PHE A 995 28.57 -32.76 22.60
C PHE A 995 28.07 -32.04 23.85
N PHE A 996 27.51 -32.79 24.80
CA PHE A 996 27.20 -32.35 26.16
C PHE A 996 27.90 -33.27 27.16
N ARG A 997 28.58 -32.71 28.17
CA ARG A 997 29.32 -33.46 29.18
C ARG A 997 28.78 -33.19 30.58
N LEU A 998 27.83 -34.02 31.00
CA LEU A 998 27.28 -33.97 32.35
C LEU A 998 28.37 -34.22 33.42
N ASP A 999 29.33 -35.11 33.13
CA ASP A 999 30.44 -35.41 34.03
C ASP A 999 31.35 -34.21 34.29
N THR A 1000 31.48 -33.29 33.32
CA THR A 1000 32.25 -32.05 33.51
C THR A 1000 31.60 -31.19 34.61
N LEU A 1001 30.27 -31.13 34.68
CA LEU A 1001 29.56 -30.39 35.74
C LEU A 1001 29.70 -31.05 37.11
N GLN A 1002 29.71 -32.38 37.17
CA GLN A 1002 29.82 -33.13 38.41
C GLN A 1002 31.23 -33.08 39.03
N ASN A 1003 32.26 -33.04 38.19
CA ASN A 1003 33.65 -33.22 38.61
C ASN A 1003 34.45 -31.90 38.68
N THR A 1004 33.87 -30.75 38.30
CA THR A 1004 34.59 -29.48 38.32
C THR A 1004 34.53 -28.80 39.70
N PRO A 1005 35.69 -28.43 40.30
CA PRO A 1005 35.72 -27.64 41.52
C PRO A 1005 35.01 -26.30 41.37
N GLY A 1006 34.14 -25.95 42.32
CA GLY A 1006 33.37 -24.69 42.31
C GLY A 1006 31.99 -24.80 41.65
N VAL A 1007 31.61 -25.96 41.12
CA VAL A 1007 30.24 -26.27 40.69
C VAL A 1007 29.58 -27.18 41.73
N ARG A 1008 28.36 -26.85 42.17
CA ARG A 1008 27.60 -27.62 43.17
C ARG A 1008 26.25 -28.02 42.61
N GLU A 1009 25.87 -29.27 42.83
CA GLU A 1009 24.50 -29.74 42.58
C GLU A 1009 23.59 -29.26 43.71
N MET A 1010 22.55 -28.52 43.36
CA MET A 1010 21.65 -27.84 44.27
C MET A 1010 20.31 -28.58 44.28
N LYS A 1011 19.89 -29.05 45.45
CA LYS A 1011 18.59 -29.71 45.63
C LYS A 1011 17.52 -28.80 46.25
N SER A 1012 17.92 -27.64 46.76
CA SER A 1012 17.05 -26.74 47.53
C SER A 1012 16.04 -25.96 46.68
N LEU A 1013 16.30 -25.82 45.37
CA LEU A 1013 15.43 -25.08 44.44
C LEU A 1013 14.60 -26.03 43.55
N LEU A 1014 14.75 -27.35 43.74
CA LEU A 1014 13.95 -28.35 43.04
C LEU A 1014 12.75 -28.74 43.92
N PRO A 1015 11.59 -29.07 43.33
CA PRO A 1015 10.45 -29.59 44.09
C PRO A 1015 10.85 -30.78 44.99
N GLU A 1016 10.25 -30.92 46.19
CA GLU A 1016 10.57 -32.01 47.15
C GLU A 1016 10.43 -33.44 46.56
N LYS A 1017 9.76 -33.59 45.40
CA LYS A 1017 9.58 -34.84 44.64
C LYS A 1017 10.15 -34.77 43.23
N SER A 1018 11.18 -33.94 42.99
CA SER A 1018 11.79 -33.84 41.66
C SER A 1018 12.54 -35.13 41.30
N GLY A 1019 12.10 -35.78 40.22
CA GLY A 1019 12.61 -37.08 39.78
C GLY A 1019 13.46 -37.03 38.51
N TYR A 1020 13.39 -35.93 37.75
CA TYR A 1020 13.92 -35.86 36.38
C TYR A 1020 14.91 -34.70 36.16
N LEU A 1021 14.93 -33.71 37.06
CA LEU A 1021 15.74 -32.50 36.94
C LEU A 1021 16.97 -32.53 37.85
N ARG A 1022 18.05 -31.94 37.36
CA ARG A 1022 19.29 -31.70 38.11
C ARG A 1022 19.72 -30.25 37.93
N HIS A 1023 19.87 -29.53 39.04
CA HIS A 1023 20.28 -28.13 39.04
C HIS A 1023 21.73 -28.02 39.50
N PHE A 1024 22.58 -27.40 38.67
CA PHE A 1024 23.97 -27.11 38.98
C PHE A 1024 24.17 -25.61 39.08
N ARG A 1025 24.93 -25.17 40.09
CA ARG A 1025 25.33 -23.77 40.26
C ARG A 1025 26.84 -23.65 40.32
N SER A 1026 27.38 -22.72 39.55
CA SER A 1026 28.80 -22.35 39.55
C SER A 1026 29.06 -21.15 40.45
N ASP A 1027 30.12 -21.22 41.27
CA ASP A 1027 30.59 -20.09 42.10
C ASP A 1027 31.06 -18.91 41.23
N ASN A 1028 31.57 -19.18 40.02
CA ASN A 1028 31.97 -18.18 39.02
C ASN A 1028 30.97 -18.08 37.87
N GLU A 1029 30.92 -16.94 37.19
CA GLU A 1029 30.06 -16.71 36.02
C GLU A 1029 30.43 -17.63 34.85
N LEU A 1030 29.43 -18.29 34.27
CA LEU A 1030 29.62 -19.20 33.14
C LEU A 1030 29.96 -18.42 31.86
N GLY A 1031 30.97 -18.89 31.13
CA GLY A 1031 31.26 -18.38 29.80
C GLY A 1031 30.27 -18.96 28.80
N ALA A 1032 29.36 -18.14 28.28
CA ALA A 1032 28.35 -18.53 27.30
C ALA A 1032 28.54 -17.73 26.01
N ALA A 1033 28.89 -18.40 24.92
CA ALA A 1033 29.19 -17.78 23.63
C ALA A 1033 28.36 -18.41 22.50
N LEU A 1034 27.77 -17.56 21.66
CA LEU A 1034 26.92 -17.92 20.53
C LEU A 1034 27.38 -17.17 19.28
N ALA A 1035 27.47 -17.86 18.14
CA ALA A 1035 27.86 -17.32 16.85
C ALA A 1035 26.88 -17.79 15.76
N GLY A 1036 25.81 -17.04 15.56
CA GLY A 1036 24.70 -17.42 14.67
C GLY A 1036 25.10 -17.58 13.20
N ARG A 1037 26.15 -16.91 12.72
CA ARG A 1037 26.63 -17.03 11.32
C ARG A 1037 27.39 -18.32 11.04
N SER A 1038 28.22 -18.78 11.98
CA SER A 1038 28.88 -20.09 11.90
C SER A 1038 28.03 -21.21 12.50
N SER A 1039 26.87 -20.86 13.08
CA SER A 1039 25.96 -21.73 13.82
C SER A 1039 26.62 -22.41 15.02
N GLU A 1040 27.69 -21.83 15.58
CA GLU A 1040 28.44 -22.40 16.71
C GLU A 1040 28.04 -21.81 18.05
N SER A 1041 27.96 -22.66 19.07
CA SER A 1041 27.72 -22.24 20.45
C SER A 1041 28.47 -23.10 21.43
N MET A 1042 28.80 -22.51 22.57
CA MET A 1042 29.41 -23.23 23.67
C MET A 1042 29.12 -22.57 25.01
N VAL A 1043 29.08 -23.43 26.03
CA VAL A 1043 29.17 -23.00 27.43
C VAL A 1043 30.41 -23.63 28.05
N TYR A 1044 31.21 -22.82 28.74
CA TYR A 1044 32.44 -23.23 29.39
C TYR A 1044 32.57 -22.65 30.80
N LEU A 1045 33.34 -23.36 31.63
CA LEU A 1045 33.64 -22.94 33.00
C LEU A 1045 34.88 -22.00 32.99
N PRO A 1046 34.83 -20.83 33.65
CA PRO A 1046 35.95 -19.89 33.74
C PRO A 1046 37.10 -20.45 34.61
N HIS A 1047 38.34 -20.00 34.38
CA HIS A 1047 39.50 -20.36 35.20
C HIS A 1047 39.76 -19.26 36.23
N SER A 1048 40.37 -19.64 37.36
CA SER A 1048 40.98 -18.69 38.30
C SER A 1048 42.14 -17.96 37.61
N GLY A 1049 41.82 -16.90 36.85
CA GLY A 1049 42.76 -16.12 36.04
C GLY A 1049 42.13 -15.39 34.83
N ASP A 1050 40.88 -15.70 34.46
CA ASP A 1050 40.20 -15.15 33.26
C ASP A 1050 39.34 -13.90 33.54
N SER A 1051 39.55 -13.18 34.67
CA SER A 1051 38.79 -11.99 35.08
C SER A 1051 39.40 -10.67 34.61
#